data_AF-A0A2H0J3B1-F1
#
_entry.id   AF-A0A2H0J3B1-F1
#
_cell.length_a   1.000
_cell.length_b   1.000
_cell.length_c   1.000
_cell.angle_alpha   90.00
_cell.angle_beta   90.00
_cell.angle_gamma   90.00
#
_symmetry.space_group_name_H-M   'P 1'
#
loop_
_entity.id
_entity.type
_entity.pdbx_description
1 polymer ?
#
loop_
_entity_poly.entity_id
_entity_poly.type
_entity_poly.pdbx_seq_one_letter_code
_entity_poly.pdbx_strand_id
1 'polypeptide(L)'
;MVAGANDADQDITASALRLNAGASIGTNANHLETTVVKLSAEAKNGSIYLSEADALTVDDVSLSVNRVTSDASISTASSSDAAQSDLRTTGGNGNIVLVAGGTVTLNNGTANTTGAGFDGSAVSAHGSGSILIDVNTGNLVVNSDITSGTGHITLKAASDVLLGSSTAAGVGITTGTAGTISIDAEAGALTMVSDAKVSATASSARMNAATSITLGNVTAANVSIVADTGAIINGLTAPAAPASNVNATNLRLQAGAAIGAADKLLSTAVDTLSASSSTATSPASTGIYLSELDGLSIGSVSATVSEFAPGSATPTPISDAAQADLTTGNNGSIVLNTGGTLSLNDGDTNSSAITANGSGTITVRVSPGNLDLNTNLVSTSGAVSLYADGIITLQGVVQTSAKDVQINTSAAGKVVFSQPTAPAGGTTAPNQDVKVAANTVEITTPVVSNGGQLLINTLPSTTPIPIVIGGVDTGTNLHLSQTELSLLQPGFTDITLGSGQAGQTITLQGQDSTTGTVATPVVFNDPLVVNATGTNSTVTVTGSLQGESLAIQGSVTNSTTTLTAADVSMQGSVTVDGTLQVGAGGVTITAGNSSTDALVGSLTVTGNIVGETTTDPTETLKLVSESSVTVQGTVSNIDRLEVQATQDVTFVKAVTVTGSVVINATGTVRFDDNLTLSNGGTLDIKGATSVVFASGKTVAVQGDMTIDAKSLALMGGANSVQTTGGVLTIKATDVGGNVVLGQAPDQAATAGALNLSSREIDAIGSGFSKVVIGQAGQGSIVLAANTNLTSVTATPVDVVGQTITIQASPSGVVQAPGAITLQASGDVVLGSSLSTVSNDKVTVISSGGNISMAQGTRLDSRGGDVVIQGANLSIGTVVAVSSTASGIVNIDAGNGIITDANQNSTADVIARVVNMVGYGPSAGSSGDVLEAAAEVVHFSVPSGLVVRDTGTDGRTYFRVMDGTKVYQQLVVDGHSVTRVTEDPNVLLKKTDAEIVAAGVPSNSTLLRNPTPTPSTAVLFAPTASLPIFTSTTAASRYLGTVSTAQALQGDVLLQGIDLNTSVDDLLSSNSYGLANRLEQSYVLGTPGEQPLVSGLDTFSQDTFEYWVDTLSL
;
A
#
# COMPACT_ATOMS: atom_id res chain seq x y z
N MET A 1 -83.69 -31.96 -40.13
CA MET A 1 -83.28 -32.23 -41.53
C MET A 1 -81.86 -31.71 -41.59
N VAL A 2 -80.82 -32.54 -41.59
CA VAL A 2 -80.37 -33.45 -42.65
C VAL A 2 -79.86 -34.75 -42.00
N ALA A 3 -80.02 -35.91 -42.65
CA ALA A 3 -79.64 -37.23 -42.10
C ALA A 3 -78.56 -37.96 -42.94
N GLY A 4 -77.84 -37.21 -43.80
CA GLY A 4 -76.71 -37.68 -44.60
C GLY A 4 -75.37 -37.49 -43.88
N ALA A 5 -74.28 -37.93 -44.53
CA ALA A 5 -72.92 -37.54 -44.16
C ALA A 5 -72.53 -36.33 -44.99
N ASN A 6 -71.69 -35.46 -44.44
CA ASN A 6 -71.21 -34.25 -45.11
C ASN A 6 -70.66 -34.55 -46.53
N ASP A 7 -71.08 -33.79 -47.54
CA ASP A 7 -70.64 -33.92 -48.92
C ASP A 7 -70.06 -32.59 -49.46
N ALA A 8 -69.74 -32.53 -50.75
CA ALA A 8 -69.09 -31.36 -51.35
C ALA A 8 -70.09 -30.44 -52.09
N ASP A 9 -71.35 -30.83 -52.17
CA ASP A 9 -72.37 -30.06 -52.87
C ASP A 9 -72.89 -28.94 -51.97
N GLN A 10 -73.20 -27.79 -52.57
CA GLN A 10 -73.70 -26.65 -51.83
C GLN A 10 -75.19 -26.81 -51.57
N ASP A 11 -75.59 -26.84 -50.29
CA ASP A 11 -77.00 -26.85 -49.91
C ASP A 11 -77.68 -25.50 -50.21
N ILE A 12 -76.98 -24.38 -49.97
CA ILE A 12 -77.54 -23.03 -50.13
C ILE A 12 -76.53 -22.06 -50.78
N THR A 13 -76.93 -21.43 -51.89
CA THR A 13 -76.20 -20.31 -52.50
C THR A 13 -77.06 -19.04 -52.50
N ALA A 14 -76.57 -17.95 -51.88
CA ALA A 14 -77.30 -16.69 -51.77
C ALA A 14 -76.37 -15.50 -51.52
N SER A 15 -76.78 -14.27 -51.85
CA SER A 15 -76.00 -13.07 -51.47
C SER A 15 -76.08 -12.76 -49.97
N ALA A 16 -77.20 -13.10 -49.33
CA ALA A 16 -77.40 -12.97 -47.90
C ALA A 16 -78.32 -14.08 -47.41
N LEU A 17 -77.97 -14.72 -46.29
CA LEU A 17 -78.68 -15.87 -45.74
C LEU A 17 -79.08 -15.61 -44.29
N ARG A 18 -80.37 -15.81 -44.02
CA ARG A 18 -80.95 -15.76 -42.66
C ARG A 18 -81.43 -17.15 -42.28
N LEU A 19 -80.85 -17.74 -41.24
CA LEU A 19 -81.25 -19.03 -40.69
C LEU A 19 -81.92 -18.84 -39.33
N ASN A 20 -83.14 -19.34 -39.15
CA ASN A 20 -83.86 -19.29 -37.87
C ASN A 20 -84.51 -20.65 -37.60
N ALA A 21 -83.91 -21.44 -36.70
CA ALA A 21 -84.36 -22.78 -36.36
C ALA A 21 -84.87 -22.88 -34.92
N GLY A 22 -85.96 -23.63 -34.72
CA GLY A 22 -86.43 -23.99 -33.38
C GLY A 22 -85.50 -24.97 -32.65
N ALA A 23 -84.68 -25.72 -33.39
CA ALA A 23 -83.71 -26.70 -32.92
C ALA A 23 -82.33 -26.37 -33.54
N SER A 24 -81.58 -27.38 -34.00
CA SER A 24 -80.27 -27.18 -34.64
C SER A 24 -80.35 -26.72 -36.10
N ILE A 25 -79.33 -25.99 -36.53
CA ILE A 25 -78.98 -25.71 -37.93
C ILE A 25 -77.80 -26.62 -38.26
N GLY A 26 -77.99 -27.59 -39.14
CA GLY A 26 -76.99 -28.65 -39.38
C GLY A 26 -76.79 -29.59 -38.18
N THR A 27 -75.80 -30.46 -38.27
CA THR A 27 -75.37 -31.42 -37.24
C THR A 27 -73.84 -31.60 -37.28
N ASN A 28 -73.23 -32.18 -36.24
CA ASN A 28 -71.79 -32.46 -36.24
C ASN A 28 -71.35 -33.50 -37.29
N ALA A 29 -72.27 -34.33 -37.79
CA ALA A 29 -72.00 -35.32 -38.84
C ALA A 29 -72.23 -34.77 -40.26
N ASN A 30 -73.05 -33.72 -40.38
CA ASN A 30 -73.43 -33.07 -41.62
C ASN A 30 -73.67 -31.59 -41.33
N HIS A 31 -72.72 -30.75 -41.71
CA HIS A 31 -72.90 -29.31 -41.64
C HIS A 31 -73.98 -28.90 -42.66
N LEU A 32 -74.34 -27.63 -42.69
CA LEU A 32 -75.09 -27.08 -43.80
C LEU A 32 -74.09 -26.36 -44.70
N GLU A 33 -73.96 -26.84 -45.93
CA GLU A 33 -72.97 -26.34 -46.90
C GLU A 33 -73.50 -25.08 -47.59
N THR A 34 -72.76 -23.98 -47.52
CA THR A 34 -73.20 -22.67 -48.03
C THR A 34 -72.19 -22.00 -48.96
N THR A 35 -72.72 -21.15 -49.85
CA THR A 35 -71.96 -20.17 -50.63
C THR A 35 -72.64 -18.82 -50.51
N VAL A 36 -72.29 -18.05 -49.45
CA VAL A 36 -72.96 -16.80 -49.10
C VAL A 36 -72.03 -15.68 -48.65
N VAL A 37 -72.37 -14.45 -49.06
CA VAL A 37 -71.58 -13.26 -48.68
C VAL A 37 -71.91 -12.77 -47.26
N LYS A 38 -73.20 -12.76 -46.90
CA LYS A 38 -73.68 -12.34 -45.57
C LYS A 38 -74.50 -13.42 -44.88
N LEU A 39 -74.29 -13.62 -43.57
CA LEU A 39 -75.02 -14.61 -42.78
C LEU A 39 -75.48 -14.06 -41.43
N SER A 40 -76.70 -14.42 -41.04
CA SER A 40 -77.07 -14.55 -39.62
C SER A 40 -77.80 -15.86 -39.34
N ALA A 41 -77.59 -16.41 -38.15
CA ALA A 41 -78.11 -17.72 -37.77
C ALA A 41 -78.55 -17.76 -36.29
N GLU A 42 -79.78 -18.19 -36.05
CA GLU A 42 -80.33 -18.44 -34.70
C GLU A 42 -80.81 -19.88 -34.57
N ALA A 43 -80.29 -20.61 -33.58
CA ALA A 43 -80.79 -21.92 -33.16
C ALA A 43 -81.34 -21.85 -31.72
N LYS A 44 -82.66 -22.08 -31.56
CA LYS A 44 -83.34 -21.83 -30.27
C LYS A 44 -83.14 -22.92 -29.22
N ASN A 45 -82.91 -24.16 -29.64
CA ASN A 45 -82.71 -25.30 -28.74
C ASN A 45 -81.85 -26.36 -29.43
N GLY A 46 -80.66 -25.98 -29.86
CA GLY A 46 -79.79 -26.82 -30.67
C GLY A 46 -78.51 -26.09 -31.10
N SER A 47 -77.69 -26.77 -31.88
CA SER A 47 -76.38 -26.28 -32.34
C SER A 47 -76.45 -25.67 -33.74
N ILE A 48 -75.43 -24.93 -34.12
CA ILE A 48 -75.20 -24.43 -35.48
C ILE A 48 -73.94 -25.14 -36.02
N TYR A 49 -74.05 -25.81 -37.16
CA TYR A 49 -72.95 -26.44 -37.88
C TYR A 49 -73.01 -26.01 -39.35
N LEU A 50 -72.04 -25.23 -39.79
CA LEU A 50 -71.99 -24.59 -41.11
C LEU A 50 -70.64 -24.81 -41.78
N SER A 51 -70.68 -25.01 -43.10
CA SER A 51 -69.51 -25.11 -43.96
C SER A 51 -69.67 -24.13 -45.12
N GLU A 52 -69.04 -22.97 -45.03
CA GLU A 52 -69.04 -21.94 -46.07
C GLU A 52 -67.88 -22.15 -47.04
N ALA A 53 -68.13 -22.09 -48.34
CA ALA A 53 -67.11 -22.31 -49.35
C ALA A 53 -66.24 -21.10 -49.66
N ASP A 54 -66.74 -19.88 -49.48
CA ASP A 54 -66.01 -18.65 -49.78
C ASP A 54 -65.83 -17.74 -48.55
N ALA A 55 -65.69 -16.43 -48.78
CA ALA A 55 -65.47 -15.45 -47.73
C ALA A 55 -66.82 -15.01 -47.12
N LEU A 56 -66.91 -15.08 -45.79
CA LEU A 56 -68.16 -14.84 -45.08
C LEU A 56 -68.12 -13.56 -44.26
N THR A 57 -69.21 -12.77 -44.31
CA THR A 57 -69.46 -11.70 -43.34
C THR A 57 -70.67 -12.03 -42.47
N VAL A 58 -70.48 -12.03 -41.15
CA VAL A 58 -71.59 -12.10 -40.17
C VAL A 58 -72.05 -10.69 -39.88
N ASP A 59 -73.31 -10.41 -40.19
CA ASP A 59 -73.91 -9.05 -40.17
C ASP A 59 -75.44 -9.16 -40.22
N ASP A 60 -76.12 -8.02 -40.24
CA ASP A 60 -77.58 -7.95 -40.38
C ASP A 60 -78.05 -8.54 -41.71
N VAL A 61 -78.96 -9.51 -41.61
CA VAL A 61 -79.71 -10.05 -42.76
C VAL A 61 -81.19 -9.80 -42.56
N SER A 62 -81.78 -9.08 -43.51
CA SER A 62 -83.23 -8.93 -43.64
C SER A 62 -83.71 -9.53 -44.95
N LEU A 63 -84.96 -10.01 -44.96
CA LEU A 63 -85.58 -10.62 -46.12
C LEU A 63 -86.95 -9.98 -46.34
N SER A 64 -87.22 -9.53 -47.56
CA SER A 64 -88.54 -9.09 -47.98
C SER A 64 -88.98 -9.90 -49.19
N VAL A 65 -90.19 -10.45 -49.12
CA VAL A 65 -90.77 -11.19 -50.24
C VAL A 65 -92.07 -10.55 -50.68
N ASN A 66 -92.24 -10.49 -52.00
CA ASN A 66 -93.48 -10.09 -52.64
C ASN A 66 -94.36 -11.32 -52.84
N ARG A 67 -95.52 -11.36 -52.18
CA ARG A 67 -96.45 -12.49 -52.29
C ARG A 67 -97.41 -12.27 -53.46
N VAL A 68 -97.55 -13.29 -54.29
CA VAL A 68 -98.58 -13.33 -55.34
C VAL A 68 -99.91 -13.71 -54.68
N THR A 69 -100.92 -12.85 -54.82
CA THR A 69 -102.27 -13.10 -54.33
C THR A 69 -103.03 -14.02 -55.28
N SER A 70 -104.21 -14.51 -54.85
CA SER A 70 -105.01 -15.46 -55.65
C SER A 70 -105.52 -14.90 -56.99
N ASP A 71 -105.44 -13.58 -57.19
CA ASP A 71 -105.75 -12.88 -58.44
C ASP A 71 -104.52 -12.63 -59.34
N ALA A 72 -103.38 -13.23 -59.00
CA ALA A 72 -102.08 -13.05 -59.65
C ALA A 72 -101.46 -11.63 -59.53
N SER A 73 -102.02 -10.75 -58.70
CA SER A 73 -101.37 -9.48 -58.37
C SER A 73 -100.27 -9.66 -57.33
N ILE A 74 -99.35 -8.69 -57.27
CA ILE A 74 -98.32 -8.64 -56.23
C ILE A 74 -98.88 -7.85 -55.05
N SER A 75 -98.96 -8.48 -53.89
CA SER A 75 -99.26 -7.78 -52.64
C SER A 75 -98.19 -6.72 -52.39
N THR A 76 -98.60 -5.45 -52.29
CA THR A 76 -97.74 -4.33 -51.87
C THR A 76 -97.57 -4.25 -50.35
N ALA A 77 -98.35 -5.03 -49.59
CA ALA A 77 -98.04 -5.29 -48.19
C ALA A 77 -96.78 -6.17 -48.16
N SER A 78 -95.64 -5.56 -47.86
CA SER A 78 -94.35 -6.25 -47.71
C SER A 78 -94.48 -7.33 -46.63
N SER A 79 -94.27 -8.59 -47.00
CA SER A 79 -94.03 -9.67 -46.04
C SER A 79 -92.53 -9.69 -45.76
N SER A 80 -92.08 -8.85 -44.83
CA SER A 80 -90.69 -8.76 -44.43
C SER A 80 -90.45 -9.53 -43.13
N ASP A 81 -89.43 -10.36 -43.11
CA ASP A 81 -88.85 -10.82 -41.85
C ASP A 81 -88.11 -9.64 -41.19
N ALA A 82 -88.17 -9.58 -39.86
CA ALA A 82 -87.32 -8.65 -39.11
C ALA A 82 -85.84 -8.94 -39.41
N ALA A 83 -85.02 -7.89 -39.44
CA ALA A 83 -83.58 -8.06 -39.51
C ALA A 83 -83.11 -8.98 -38.37
N GLN A 84 -82.21 -9.90 -38.68
CA GLN A 84 -81.58 -10.80 -37.72
C GLN A 84 -80.06 -10.67 -37.90
N SER A 85 -79.33 -10.68 -36.79
CA SER A 85 -77.88 -10.62 -36.76
C SER A 85 -77.28 -11.81 -36.03
N ASP A 86 -75.95 -11.89 -36.11
CA ASP A 86 -75.08 -12.76 -35.31
C ASP A 86 -75.22 -14.26 -35.63
N LEU A 87 -74.29 -15.06 -35.12
CA LEU A 87 -74.42 -16.52 -35.00
C LEU A 87 -74.71 -16.84 -33.54
N ARG A 88 -75.93 -17.26 -33.23
CA ARG A 88 -76.33 -17.46 -31.83
C ARG A 88 -77.15 -18.72 -31.57
N THR A 89 -76.84 -19.39 -30.47
CA THR A 89 -77.73 -20.39 -29.87
C THR A 89 -78.37 -19.77 -28.63
N THR A 90 -79.68 -19.95 -28.45
CA THR A 90 -80.42 -19.35 -27.31
C THR A 90 -80.92 -20.39 -26.29
N GLY A 91 -80.64 -21.67 -26.53
CA GLY A 91 -81.01 -22.78 -25.65
C GLY A 91 -80.32 -24.09 -26.04
N GLY A 92 -80.50 -25.11 -25.21
CA GLY A 92 -80.06 -26.48 -25.52
C GLY A 92 -78.55 -26.75 -25.42
N ASN A 93 -77.77 -25.83 -24.83
CA ASN A 93 -76.31 -25.92 -24.76
C ASN A 93 -75.66 -26.08 -26.15
N GLY A 94 -76.19 -25.38 -27.15
CA GLY A 94 -75.82 -25.58 -28.54
C GLY A 94 -74.43 -25.08 -28.87
N ASN A 95 -73.64 -25.94 -29.51
CA ASN A 95 -72.35 -25.56 -30.11
C ASN A 95 -72.56 -24.68 -31.35
N ILE A 96 -71.57 -23.87 -31.68
CA ILE A 96 -71.49 -23.14 -32.94
C ILE A 96 -70.21 -23.56 -33.64
N VAL A 97 -70.33 -24.18 -34.81
CA VAL A 97 -69.22 -24.56 -35.67
C VAL A 97 -69.41 -23.89 -37.02
N LEU A 98 -68.44 -23.09 -37.41
CA LEU A 98 -68.34 -22.47 -38.73
C LEU A 98 -66.98 -22.83 -39.32
N VAL A 99 -67.00 -23.57 -40.43
CA VAL A 99 -65.82 -23.81 -41.27
C VAL A 99 -65.94 -22.97 -42.52
N ALA A 100 -64.91 -22.22 -42.90
CA ALA A 100 -64.96 -21.31 -44.06
C ALA A 100 -63.78 -21.51 -45.01
N GLY A 101 -64.06 -21.53 -46.32
CA GLY A 101 -63.09 -21.55 -47.42
C GLY A 101 -62.66 -20.15 -47.89
N GLY A 102 -62.74 -19.14 -47.04
CA GLY A 102 -62.36 -17.74 -47.31
C GLY A 102 -62.38 -16.90 -46.04
N THR A 103 -61.88 -15.66 -46.11
CA THR A 103 -61.81 -14.74 -44.97
C THR A 103 -63.18 -14.60 -44.28
N VAL A 104 -63.22 -14.77 -42.96
CA VAL A 104 -64.43 -14.58 -42.14
C VAL A 104 -64.33 -13.24 -41.42
N THR A 105 -65.35 -12.39 -41.59
CA THR A 105 -65.50 -11.12 -40.87
C THR A 105 -66.70 -11.18 -39.94
N LEU A 106 -66.48 -11.05 -38.63
CA LEU A 106 -67.50 -11.10 -37.59
C LEU A 106 -67.83 -9.69 -37.11
N ASN A 107 -68.94 -9.10 -37.56
CA ASN A 107 -69.34 -7.75 -37.17
C ASN A 107 -70.46 -7.78 -36.11
N ASN A 108 -70.54 -6.72 -35.31
CA ASN A 108 -71.72 -6.48 -34.49
C ASN A 108 -72.90 -6.18 -35.42
N GLY A 109 -73.98 -6.94 -35.30
CA GLY A 109 -75.24 -6.58 -35.93
C GLY A 109 -75.82 -5.29 -35.37
N THR A 110 -76.69 -4.64 -36.14
CA THR A 110 -77.54 -3.56 -35.64
C THR A 110 -78.95 -4.04 -35.29
N ALA A 111 -79.28 -5.30 -35.61
CA ALA A 111 -80.56 -5.94 -35.32
C ALA A 111 -80.73 -6.39 -33.84
N ASN A 112 -80.53 -5.48 -32.88
CA ASN A 112 -80.37 -5.81 -31.45
C ASN A 112 -81.70 -5.82 -30.63
N THR A 113 -82.81 -6.23 -31.23
CA THR A 113 -84.10 -6.37 -30.51
C THR A 113 -84.25 -7.78 -29.90
N THR A 114 -85.08 -7.94 -28.88
CA THR A 114 -85.30 -9.24 -28.21
C THR A 114 -85.71 -10.32 -29.22
N GLY A 115 -84.81 -11.26 -29.49
CA GLY A 115 -85.02 -12.33 -30.47
C GLY A 115 -84.54 -12.05 -31.89
N ALA A 116 -83.81 -10.95 -32.13
CA ALA A 116 -83.19 -10.61 -33.41
C ALA A 116 -81.64 -10.68 -33.38
N GLY A 117 -81.02 -10.30 -32.26
CA GLY A 117 -79.56 -10.22 -32.09
C GLY A 117 -79.15 -9.90 -30.66
N PHE A 118 -77.85 -9.93 -30.37
CA PHE A 118 -77.27 -9.44 -29.11
C PHE A 118 -76.38 -8.23 -29.40
N ASP A 119 -76.66 -7.11 -28.74
CA ASP A 119 -75.79 -5.94 -28.87
C ASP A 119 -74.38 -6.26 -28.37
N GLY A 120 -73.39 -6.06 -29.23
CA GLY A 120 -71.97 -6.21 -28.91
C GLY A 120 -71.38 -7.59 -29.18
N SER A 121 -72.14 -8.59 -29.65
CA SER A 121 -71.62 -9.95 -29.91
C SER A 121 -71.97 -10.48 -31.29
N ALA A 122 -70.97 -10.80 -32.10
CA ALA A 122 -71.14 -11.44 -33.40
C ALA A 122 -71.42 -12.95 -33.30
N VAL A 123 -70.92 -13.61 -32.25
CA VAL A 123 -71.10 -15.05 -32.03
C VAL A 123 -71.36 -15.34 -30.55
N SER A 124 -72.48 -16.02 -30.24
CA SER A 124 -72.86 -16.34 -28.86
C SER A 124 -73.44 -17.75 -28.69
N ALA A 125 -72.75 -18.61 -27.94
CA ALA A 125 -73.20 -19.97 -27.64
C ALA A 125 -73.85 -20.06 -26.23
N HIS A 126 -75.05 -20.62 -26.16
CA HIS A 126 -75.79 -20.83 -24.93
C HIS A 126 -75.13 -21.86 -24.01
N GLY A 127 -75.11 -21.58 -22.71
CA GLY A 127 -74.76 -22.55 -21.67
C GLY A 127 -73.37 -23.16 -21.88
N SER A 128 -73.27 -24.49 -21.94
CA SER A 128 -72.00 -25.20 -22.17
C SER A 128 -71.63 -25.39 -23.65
N GLY A 129 -72.30 -24.68 -24.57
CA GLY A 129 -72.03 -24.77 -26.00
C GLY A 129 -70.64 -24.23 -26.36
N SER A 130 -69.86 -25.00 -27.11
CA SER A 130 -68.53 -24.60 -27.58
C SER A 130 -68.61 -23.88 -28.94
N ILE A 131 -67.63 -23.03 -29.22
CA ILE A 131 -67.53 -22.26 -30.46
C ILE A 131 -66.27 -22.70 -31.20
N LEU A 132 -66.40 -23.08 -32.47
CA LEU A 132 -65.32 -23.27 -33.42
C LEU A 132 -65.54 -22.35 -34.62
N ILE A 133 -64.58 -21.47 -34.87
CA ILE A 133 -64.47 -20.73 -36.14
C ILE A 133 -63.17 -21.21 -36.80
N ASP A 134 -63.29 -21.93 -37.91
CA ASP A 134 -62.17 -22.55 -38.62
C ASP A 134 -62.09 -22.00 -40.05
N VAL A 135 -61.17 -21.06 -40.27
CA VAL A 135 -60.96 -20.40 -41.57
C VAL A 135 -59.83 -21.11 -42.31
N ASN A 136 -60.18 -22.08 -43.16
CA ASN A 136 -59.23 -22.94 -43.87
C ASN A 136 -58.40 -22.19 -44.92
N THR A 137 -58.87 -21.03 -45.37
CA THR A 137 -58.12 -20.15 -46.27
C THR A 137 -58.45 -18.68 -45.97
N GLY A 138 -57.43 -17.85 -45.74
CA GLY A 138 -57.61 -16.42 -45.45
C GLY A 138 -57.59 -16.09 -43.96
N ASN A 139 -58.13 -14.91 -43.63
CA ASN A 139 -58.02 -14.31 -42.30
C ASN A 139 -59.31 -14.51 -41.48
N LEU A 140 -59.18 -14.50 -40.16
CA LEU A 140 -60.30 -14.30 -39.25
C LEU A 140 -60.26 -12.86 -38.72
N VAL A 141 -61.26 -12.05 -39.07
CA VAL A 141 -61.40 -10.67 -38.61
C VAL A 141 -62.57 -10.58 -37.64
N VAL A 142 -62.28 -10.37 -36.36
CA VAL A 142 -63.27 -10.29 -35.29
C VAL A 142 -63.48 -8.83 -34.89
N ASN A 143 -64.59 -8.23 -35.30
CA ASN A 143 -64.93 -6.84 -34.98
C ASN A 143 -65.94 -6.71 -33.82
N SER A 144 -66.35 -7.82 -33.20
CA SER A 144 -67.34 -7.85 -32.10
C SER A 144 -67.23 -9.15 -31.31
N ASP A 145 -67.80 -9.19 -30.11
CA ASP A 145 -67.51 -10.22 -29.12
C ASP A 145 -67.91 -11.64 -29.55
N ILE A 146 -67.08 -12.60 -29.14
CA ILE A 146 -67.37 -14.03 -29.20
C ILE A 146 -67.55 -14.53 -27.77
N THR A 147 -68.75 -15.05 -27.47
CA THR A 147 -69.12 -15.40 -26.10
C THR A 147 -69.64 -16.83 -25.98
N SER A 148 -69.13 -17.58 -25.00
CA SER A 148 -69.71 -18.85 -24.55
C SER A 148 -69.98 -18.80 -23.05
N GLY A 149 -71.01 -19.50 -22.58
CA GLY A 149 -71.30 -19.58 -21.14
C GLY A 149 -70.21 -20.34 -20.39
N THR A 150 -69.98 -21.60 -20.72
CA THR A 150 -68.93 -22.47 -20.11
C THR A 150 -68.25 -23.41 -21.11
N GLY A 151 -68.54 -23.27 -22.42
CA GLY A 151 -67.96 -24.10 -23.48
C GLY A 151 -66.59 -23.60 -23.94
N HIS A 152 -65.88 -24.40 -24.73
CA HIS A 152 -64.57 -24.00 -25.26
C HIS A 152 -64.73 -23.08 -26.46
N ILE A 153 -63.81 -22.14 -26.64
CA ILE A 153 -63.74 -21.29 -27.83
C ILE A 153 -62.46 -21.64 -28.58
N THR A 154 -62.58 -22.06 -29.82
CA THR A 154 -61.48 -22.39 -30.73
C THR A 154 -61.59 -21.49 -31.96
N LEU A 155 -60.56 -20.67 -32.19
CA LEU A 155 -60.48 -19.79 -33.36
C LEU A 155 -59.25 -20.18 -34.16
N LYS A 156 -59.44 -20.56 -35.41
CA LYS A 156 -58.36 -20.97 -36.32
C LYS A 156 -58.45 -20.18 -37.61
N ALA A 157 -57.32 -19.70 -38.09
CA ALA A 157 -57.20 -19.10 -39.41
C ALA A 157 -55.92 -19.57 -40.10
N ALA A 158 -56.04 -19.89 -41.39
CA ALA A 158 -54.90 -20.26 -42.22
C ALA A 158 -53.88 -19.13 -42.39
N SER A 159 -54.30 -17.86 -42.21
CA SER A 159 -53.43 -16.69 -42.28
C SER A 159 -53.49 -15.90 -40.96
N ASP A 160 -54.02 -14.67 -40.95
CA ASP A 160 -54.00 -13.81 -39.77
C ASP A 160 -55.29 -13.94 -38.95
N VAL A 161 -55.17 -13.81 -37.62
CA VAL A 161 -56.30 -13.56 -36.71
C VAL A 161 -56.22 -12.12 -36.22
N LEU A 162 -57.24 -11.33 -36.51
CA LEU A 162 -57.36 -9.93 -36.09
C LEU A 162 -58.49 -9.81 -35.07
N LEU A 163 -58.16 -9.44 -33.83
CA LEU A 163 -59.13 -9.13 -32.79
C LEU A 163 -59.25 -7.60 -32.69
N GLY A 164 -60.33 -7.08 -33.27
CA GLY A 164 -60.61 -5.67 -33.43
C GLY A 164 -59.97 -5.04 -34.67
N SER A 165 -60.30 -3.77 -34.86
CA SER A 165 -59.76 -2.92 -35.92
C SER A 165 -59.77 -1.46 -35.48
N SER A 166 -59.27 -0.54 -36.31
CA SER A 166 -59.35 0.91 -35.99
C SER A 166 -60.78 1.43 -35.82
N THR A 167 -61.78 0.69 -36.31
CA THR A 167 -63.21 1.02 -36.21
C THR A 167 -63.98 0.10 -35.26
N ALA A 168 -63.35 -0.96 -34.74
CA ALA A 168 -63.94 -1.96 -33.87
C ALA A 168 -63.08 -2.12 -32.62
N ALA A 169 -63.48 -1.41 -31.57
CA ALA A 169 -62.84 -1.34 -30.26
C ALA A 169 -63.56 -2.24 -29.25
N GLY A 170 -62.84 -2.68 -28.22
CA GLY A 170 -63.40 -3.42 -27.08
C GLY A 170 -63.81 -4.86 -27.37
N VAL A 171 -63.26 -5.48 -28.43
CA VAL A 171 -63.60 -6.85 -28.83
C VAL A 171 -63.19 -7.86 -27.76
N GLY A 172 -64.16 -8.62 -27.26
CA GLY A 172 -64.01 -9.62 -26.21
C GLY A 172 -64.21 -11.05 -26.70
N ILE A 173 -63.25 -11.94 -26.40
CA ILE A 173 -63.41 -13.39 -26.52
C ILE A 173 -63.56 -13.95 -25.11
N THR A 174 -64.76 -14.39 -24.74
CA THR A 174 -65.07 -14.70 -23.34
C THR A 174 -65.76 -16.06 -23.18
N THR A 175 -65.24 -16.86 -22.25
CA THR A 175 -65.91 -18.05 -21.73
C THR A 175 -65.88 -18.08 -20.21
N GLY A 176 -66.92 -18.65 -19.59
CA GLY A 176 -66.92 -18.99 -18.17
C GLY A 176 -66.25 -20.33 -17.87
N THR A 177 -66.09 -20.63 -16.58
CA THR A 177 -65.45 -21.86 -16.08
C THR A 177 -66.32 -23.09 -16.37
N ALA A 178 -65.79 -24.19 -16.92
CA ALA A 178 -64.38 -24.57 -17.15
C ALA A 178 -63.87 -24.35 -18.60
N GLY A 179 -64.57 -23.57 -19.42
CA GLY A 179 -64.22 -23.36 -20.82
C GLY A 179 -62.81 -22.79 -21.01
N THR A 180 -62.13 -23.21 -22.09
CA THR A 180 -60.79 -22.77 -22.47
C THR A 180 -60.84 -22.01 -23.79
N ILE A 181 -59.88 -21.14 -24.03
CA ILE A 181 -59.76 -20.43 -25.31
C ILE A 181 -58.50 -20.91 -26.04
N SER A 182 -58.63 -21.33 -27.30
CA SER A 182 -57.50 -21.56 -28.20
C SER A 182 -57.63 -20.67 -29.42
N ILE A 183 -56.57 -19.93 -29.76
CA ILE A 183 -56.48 -19.09 -30.95
C ILE A 183 -55.23 -19.51 -31.72
N ASP A 184 -55.40 -19.84 -33.00
CA ASP A 184 -54.33 -20.32 -33.86
C ASP A 184 -54.33 -19.59 -35.22
N ALA A 185 -53.28 -18.82 -35.48
CA ALA A 185 -52.97 -18.20 -36.75
C ALA A 185 -51.88 -19.02 -37.46
N GLU A 186 -52.29 -20.01 -38.26
CA GLU A 186 -51.44 -21.13 -38.69
C GLU A 186 -50.24 -20.72 -39.55
N ALA A 187 -50.38 -19.65 -40.36
CA ALA A 187 -49.29 -19.11 -41.18
C ALA A 187 -49.06 -17.60 -40.99
N GLY A 188 -49.91 -16.93 -40.21
CA GLY A 188 -49.92 -15.47 -40.07
C GLY A 188 -49.59 -14.96 -38.67
N ALA A 189 -50.10 -13.77 -38.37
CA ALA A 189 -49.98 -13.08 -37.09
C ALA A 189 -51.30 -13.09 -36.32
N LEU A 190 -51.21 -13.05 -34.99
CA LEU A 190 -52.34 -12.68 -34.13
C LEU A 190 -52.19 -11.21 -33.74
N THR A 191 -53.13 -10.36 -34.17
CA THR A 191 -53.11 -8.94 -33.85
C THR A 191 -54.33 -8.57 -33.02
N MET A 192 -54.10 -8.18 -31.78
CA MET A 192 -55.11 -7.59 -30.90
C MET A 192 -54.97 -6.07 -30.91
N VAL A 193 -56.09 -5.35 -31.09
CA VAL A 193 -56.13 -3.92 -30.77
C VAL A 193 -55.92 -3.70 -29.26
N SER A 194 -55.55 -2.48 -28.87
CA SER A 194 -55.10 -2.19 -27.49
C SER A 194 -56.15 -2.45 -26.40
N ASP A 195 -57.43 -2.49 -26.73
CA ASP A 195 -58.53 -2.77 -25.80
C ASP A 195 -59.23 -4.12 -26.06
N ALA A 196 -58.69 -4.95 -26.96
CA ALA A 196 -59.20 -6.31 -27.16
C ALA A 196 -58.88 -7.18 -25.93
N LYS A 197 -59.82 -8.06 -25.59
CA LYS A 197 -59.76 -8.90 -24.39
C LYS A 197 -59.97 -10.38 -24.72
N VAL A 198 -59.13 -11.25 -24.18
CA VAL A 198 -59.33 -12.71 -24.15
C VAL A 198 -59.51 -13.15 -22.70
N SER A 199 -60.65 -13.75 -22.35
CA SER A 199 -61.03 -14.03 -20.96
C SER A 199 -61.53 -15.47 -20.78
N ALA A 200 -60.70 -16.32 -20.18
CA ALA A 200 -61.03 -17.69 -19.75
C ALA A 200 -60.81 -17.83 -18.24
N THR A 201 -61.55 -17.03 -17.46
CA THR A 201 -61.30 -16.87 -16.02
C THR A 201 -61.34 -18.22 -15.29
N ALA A 202 -60.31 -18.47 -14.46
CA ALA A 202 -60.10 -19.74 -13.75
C ALA A 202 -59.90 -20.99 -14.65
N SER A 203 -59.58 -20.81 -15.93
CA SER A 203 -59.26 -21.88 -16.88
C SER A 203 -57.99 -21.53 -17.70
N SER A 204 -57.82 -22.08 -18.89
CA SER A 204 -56.62 -21.86 -19.72
C SER A 204 -56.92 -21.10 -21.01
N ALA A 205 -55.96 -20.29 -21.45
CA ALA A 205 -55.93 -19.66 -22.77
C ALA A 205 -54.63 -19.98 -23.51
N ARG A 206 -54.72 -20.35 -24.79
CA ARG A 206 -53.58 -20.60 -25.68
C ARG A 206 -53.70 -19.69 -26.89
N MET A 207 -52.62 -19.00 -27.23
CA MET A 207 -52.49 -18.20 -28.44
C MET A 207 -51.25 -18.65 -29.19
N ASN A 208 -51.45 -19.07 -30.43
CA ASN A 208 -50.40 -19.54 -31.32
C ASN A 208 -50.44 -18.73 -32.62
N ALA A 209 -49.28 -18.29 -33.09
CA ALA A 209 -49.13 -17.66 -34.39
C ALA A 209 -47.78 -18.03 -35.02
N ALA A 210 -47.77 -18.30 -36.32
CA ALA A 210 -46.53 -18.61 -37.03
C ALA A 210 -45.53 -17.44 -37.01
N THR A 211 -46.04 -16.19 -37.00
CA THR A 211 -45.23 -14.97 -37.00
C THR A 211 -45.27 -14.26 -35.65
N SER A 212 -45.73 -13.01 -35.58
CA SER A 212 -45.76 -12.21 -34.36
C SER A 212 -47.14 -12.21 -33.71
N ILE A 213 -47.17 -12.01 -32.39
CA ILE A 213 -48.39 -11.79 -31.61
C ILE A 213 -48.34 -10.38 -31.04
N THR A 214 -49.27 -9.52 -31.43
CA THR A 214 -49.50 -8.22 -30.76
C THR A 214 -50.59 -8.40 -29.73
N LEU A 215 -50.24 -8.26 -28.45
CA LEU A 215 -51.13 -8.56 -27.33
C LEU A 215 -51.91 -7.35 -26.83
N GLY A 216 -53.24 -7.52 -26.73
CA GLY A 216 -54.11 -6.70 -25.90
C GLY A 216 -54.12 -7.22 -24.46
N ASN A 217 -55.29 -7.44 -23.88
CA ASN A 217 -55.45 -8.01 -22.53
C ASN A 217 -55.87 -9.49 -22.58
N VAL A 218 -55.20 -10.32 -21.78
CA VAL A 218 -55.47 -11.75 -21.65
C VAL A 218 -55.64 -12.08 -20.18
N THR A 219 -56.75 -12.72 -19.81
CA THR A 219 -57.05 -13.14 -18.43
C THR A 219 -57.44 -14.62 -18.39
N ALA A 220 -56.63 -15.45 -17.74
CA ALA A 220 -56.91 -16.88 -17.52
C ALA A 220 -56.08 -17.40 -16.32
N ALA A 221 -56.33 -18.61 -15.79
CA ALA A 221 -55.44 -19.19 -14.78
C ALA A 221 -54.10 -19.65 -15.39
N ASN A 222 -54.13 -20.28 -16.56
CA ASN A 222 -52.91 -20.68 -17.29
C ASN A 222 -52.92 -20.06 -18.69
N VAL A 223 -51.87 -19.35 -19.04
CA VAL A 223 -51.73 -18.72 -20.36
C VAL A 223 -50.47 -19.24 -21.04
N SER A 224 -50.60 -19.71 -22.28
CA SER A 224 -49.47 -20.02 -23.16
C SER A 224 -49.55 -19.19 -24.44
N ILE A 225 -48.45 -18.53 -24.76
CA ILE A 225 -48.32 -17.65 -25.92
C ILE A 225 -47.12 -18.10 -26.71
N VAL A 226 -47.35 -18.47 -27.97
CA VAL A 226 -46.32 -19.00 -28.87
C VAL A 226 -46.31 -18.20 -30.17
N ALA A 227 -45.23 -17.48 -30.40
CA ALA A 227 -44.90 -16.81 -31.66
C ALA A 227 -43.74 -17.57 -32.33
N ASP A 228 -44.02 -18.46 -33.28
CA ASP A 228 -43.04 -19.46 -33.74
C ASP A 228 -41.75 -18.83 -34.29
N THR A 229 -41.90 -17.83 -35.16
CA THR A 229 -40.76 -17.12 -35.80
C THR A 229 -40.69 -15.64 -35.47
N GLY A 230 -41.75 -15.06 -34.92
CA GLY A 230 -41.87 -13.63 -34.66
C GLY A 230 -41.72 -13.23 -33.20
N ALA A 231 -42.16 -12.01 -32.89
CA ALA A 231 -42.06 -11.39 -31.58
C ALA A 231 -43.41 -11.42 -30.84
N ILE A 232 -43.35 -11.42 -29.51
CA ILE A 232 -44.50 -11.15 -28.65
C ILE A 232 -44.46 -9.68 -28.28
N ILE A 233 -45.39 -8.88 -28.81
CA ILE A 233 -45.37 -7.43 -28.78
C ILE A 233 -46.44 -6.91 -27.82
N ASN A 234 -46.07 -5.95 -26.97
CA ASN A 234 -47.06 -5.23 -26.16
C ASN A 234 -47.94 -4.34 -27.07
N GLY A 235 -49.20 -4.72 -27.25
CA GLY A 235 -50.21 -3.98 -28.04
C GLY A 235 -50.96 -2.90 -27.26
N LEU A 236 -50.81 -2.82 -25.94
CA LEU A 236 -51.48 -1.81 -25.12
C LEU A 236 -50.95 -0.40 -25.40
N THR A 237 -51.82 0.59 -25.36
CA THR A 237 -51.45 2.02 -25.37
C THR A 237 -51.46 2.53 -23.92
N ALA A 238 -50.36 3.12 -23.42
CA ALA A 238 -50.27 3.60 -22.04
C ALA A 238 -51.10 4.90 -21.80
N PRO A 239 -51.71 5.13 -20.61
CA PRO A 239 -52.43 4.20 -19.75
C PRO A 239 -53.92 4.58 -19.63
N ALA A 240 -54.81 3.61 -19.81
CA ALA A 240 -55.83 3.39 -18.79
C ALA A 240 -55.19 2.40 -17.81
N ALA A 241 -54.73 2.89 -16.66
CA ALA A 241 -54.10 2.05 -15.64
C ALA A 241 -55.16 1.44 -14.70
N PRO A 242 -54.89 0.23 -14.13
CA PRO A 242 -53.83 -0.69 -14.50
C PRO A 242 -54.30 -1.63 -15.62
N ALA A 243 -53.73 -1.51 -16.83
CA ALA A 243 -53.89 -2.50 -17.89
C ALA A 243 -52.59 -3.33 -17.98
N SER A 244 -52.66 -4.62 -17.66
CA SER A 244 -51.61 -5.60 -17.99
C SER A 244 -51.95 -6.31 -19.29
N ASN A 245 -50.94 -6.74 -20.06
CA ASN A 245 -51.15 -7.58 -21.23
C ASN A 245 -51.67 -8.96 -20.81
N VAL A 246 -51.15 -9.50 -19.71
CA VAL A 246 -51.56 -10.79 -19.19
C VAL A 246 -51.86 -10.67 -17.69
N ASN A 247 -52.96 -11.28 -17.27
CA ASN A 247 -53.32 -11.52 -15.87
C ASN A 247 -53.60 -13.01 -15.70
N ALA A 248 -52.71 -13.73 -15.00
CA ALA A 248 -52.78 -15.18 -14.89
C ALA A 248 -52.08 -15.74 -13.66
N THR A 249 -52.39 -16.97 -13.25
CA THR A 249 -51.58 -17.66 -12.22
C THR A 249 -50.26 -18.14 -12.82
N ASN A 250 -50.31 -18.79 -13.98
CA ASN A 250 -49.13 -19.30 -14.67
C ASN A 250 -49.05 -18.78 -16.10
N LEU A 251 -47.90 -18.24 -16.48
CA LEU A 251 -47.63 -17.71 -17.82
C LEU A 251 -46.42 -18.38 -18.48
N ARG A 252 -46.64 -18.91 -19.68
CA ARG A 252 -45.62 -19.44 -20.58
C ARG A 252 -45.52 -18.56 -21.82
N LEU A 253 -44.34 -18.01 -22.08
CA LEU A 253 -44.05 -17.20 -23.26
C LEU A 253 -42.98 -17.87 -24.11
N GLN A 254 -43.23 -18.07 -25.40
CA GLN A 254 -42.24 -18.58 -26.36
C GLN A 254 -42.25 -17.73 -27.63
N ALA A 255 -41.09 -17.20 -28.02
CA ALA A 255 -40.96 -16.38 -29.22
C ALA A 255 -39.72 -16.76 -30.05
N GLY A 256 -39.87 -16.72 -31.38
CA GLY A 256 -38.77 -16.82 -32.35
C GLY A 256 -37.86 -15.58 -32.39
N ALA A 257 -38.37 -14.44 -31.89
CA ALA A 257 -37.66 -13.16 -31.74
C ALA A 257 -37.84 -12.64 -30.30
N ALA A 258 -37.92 -11.32 -30.09
CA ALA A 258 -38.05 -10.73 -28.75
C ALA A 258 -39.45 -10.95 -28.11
N ILE A 259 -39.45 -11.02 -26.79
CA ILE A 259 -40.64 -10.92 -25.94
C ILE A 259 -40.63 -9.53 -25.32
N GLY A 260 -41.58 -8.69 -25.71
CA GLY A 260 -41.55 -7.25 -25.43
C GLY A 260 -40.46 -6.52 -26.23
N ALA A 261 -40.28 -5.24 -25.93
CA ALA A 261 -39.21 -4.40 -26.47
C ALA A 261 -38.60 -3.54 -25.37
N ALA A 262 -37.36 -3.08 -25.56
CA ALA A 262 -36.63 -2.29 -24.56
C ALA A 262 -37.30 -0.95 -24.21
N ASP A 263 -38.03 -0.36 -25.16
CA ASP A 263 -38.81 0.88 -25.00
C ASP A 263 -40.26 0.61 -24.56
N LYS A 264 -40.71 -0.65 -24.66
CA LYS A 264 -42.08 -1.06 -24.34
C LYS A 264 -42.11 -2.50 -23.83
N LEU A 265 -41.86 -2.65 -22.53
CA LEU A 265 -41.90 -3.92 -21.82
C LEU A 265 -43.30 -4.53 -21.91
N LEU A 266 -43.39 -5.86 -21.95
CA LEU A 266 -44.66 -6.58 -21.83
C LEU A 266 -45.11 -6.52 -20.36
N SER A 267 -46.31 -6.00 -20.11
CA SER A 267 -46.84 -5.84 -18.75
C SER A 267 -47.59 -7.08 -18.31
N THR A 268 -47.25 -7.65 -17.16
CA THR A 268 -47.84 -8.89 -16.64
C THR A 268 -48.34 -8.70 -15.20
N ALA A 269 -49.23 -9.59 -14.76
CA ALA A 269 -49.76 -9.71 -13.40
C ALA A 269 -49.89 -11.22 -13.12
N VAL A 270 -48.79 -11.88 -12.73
CA VAL A 270 -48.71 -13.35 -12.63
C VAL A 270 -47.89 -13.90 -11.48
N ASP A 271 -48.32 -15.06 -10.95
CA ASP A 271 -47.62 -15.73 -9.85
C ASP A 271 -46.35 -16.49 -10.33
N THR A 272 -46.44 -17.22 -11.44
CA THR A 272 -45.32 -18.00 -12.00
C THR A 272 -45.13 -17.75 -13.49
N LEU A 273 -43.89 -17.49 -13.91
CA LEU A 273 -43.55 -17.20 -15.31
C LEU A 273 -42.36 -18.03 -15.81
N SER A 274 -42.47 -18.50 -17.05
CA SER A 274 -41.36 -18.96 -17.88
C SER A 274 -41.36 -18.22 -19.21
N ALA A 275 -40.19 -17.91 -19.75
CA ALA A 275 -40.08 -17.26 -21.04
C ALA A 275 -38.85 -17.74 -21.82
N SER A 276 -39.05 -18.04 -23.10
CA SER A 276 -37.97 -18.38 -24.02
C SER A 276 -38.04 -17.53 -25.28
N SER A 277 -36.97 -16.77 -25.54
CA SER A 277 -36.76 -16.01 -26.77
C SER A 277 -35.61 -16.67 -27.53
N SER A 278 -35.88 -17.43 -28.59
CA SER A 278 -34.85 -18.20 -29.30
C SER A 278 -34.97 -17.99 -30.80
N THR A 279 -33.85 -17.75 -31.49
CA THR A 279 -33.88 -17.66 -32.96
C THR A 279 -33.87 -19.04 -33.57
N ALA A 280 -34.98 -19.47 -34.15
CA ALA A 280 -34.92 -20.61 -35.05
C ALA A 280 -34.25 -20.24 -36.40
N THR A 281 -34.44 -19.02 -36.91
CA THR A 281 -34.09 -18.69 -38.32
C THR A 281 -33.91 -17.20 -38.69
N SER A 282 -34.09 -16.24 -37.78
CA SER A 282 -34.19 -14.80 -38.13
C SER A 282 -33.02 -13.93 -37.60
N PRO A 283 -32.57 -12.89 -38.35
CA PRO A 283 -31.62 -11.87 -37.86
C PRO A 283 -32.23 -10.88 -36.85
N ALA A 284 -33.49 -11.08 -36.45
CA ALA A 284 -34.16 -10.25 -35.45
C ALA A 284 -33.46 -10.35 -34.08
N SER A 285 -33.34 -9.22 -33.38
CA SER A 285 -32.83 -9.18 -32.01
C SER A 285 -33.74 -10.00 -31.09
N THR A 286 -33.18 -10.99 -30.42
CA THR A 286 -33.80 -11.70 -29.29
C THR A 286 -33.75 -10.84 -28.04
N GLY A 287 -34.55 -11.19 -27.03
CA GLY A 287 -34.57 -10.50 -25.75
C GLY A 287 -35.88 -10.76 -25.01
N ILE A 288 -35.85 -10.56 -23.70
CA ILE A 288 -37.01 -10.67 -22.83
C ILE A 288 -37.13 -9.36 -22.06
N TYR A 289 -38.23 -8.63 -22.24
CA TYR A 289 -38.48 -7.32 -21.65
C TYR A 289 -39.85 -7.34 -20.96
N LEU A 290 -39.85 -7.55 -19.65
CA LEU A 290 -41.05 -7.80 -18.85
C LEU A 290 -41.18 -6.78 -17.71
N SER A 291 -42.42 -6.33 -17.48
CA SER A 291 -42.81 -5.50 -16.35
C SER A 291 -43.96 -6.17 -15.60
N GLU A 292 -43.65 -6.83 -14.50
CA GLU A 292 -44.57 -7.52 -13.62
C GLU A 292 -45.09 -6.55 -12.55
N LEU A 293 -46.42 -6.51 -12.34
CA LEU A 293 -47.11 -5.55 -11.47
C LEU A 293 -47.07 -5.97 -9.99
N ASP A 294 -47.10 -7.27 -9.71
CA ASP A 294 -47.04 -7.85 -8.37
C ASP A 294 -45.88 -8.84 -8.24
N GLY A 295 -45.83 -9.61 -7.15
CA GLY A 295 -44.70 -10.50 -6.88
C GLY A 295 -44.64 -11.67 -7.87
N LEU A 296 -43.43 -12.10 -8.22
CA LEU A 296 -43.21 -13.09 -9.27
C LEU A 296 -42.32 -14.24 -8.81
N SER A 297 -42.66 -15.46 -9.20
CA SER A 297 -41.74 -16.60 -9.20
C SER A 297 -41.34 -16.97 -10.63
N ILE A 298 -40.04 -17.07 -10.90
CA ILE A 298 -39.57 -17.78 -12.08
C ILE A 298 -39.55 -19.27 -11.78
N GLY A 299 -40.04 -20.10 -12.71
CA GLY A 299 -40.14 -21.55 -12.52
C GLY A 299 -40.73 -22.25 -13.75
N SER A 300 -41.17 -23.51 -13.57
CA SER A 300 -41.75 -24.31 -14.66
C SER A 300 -43.25 -24.07 -14.83
N VAL A 301 -43.68 -23.75 -16.05
CA VAL A 301 -45.08 -23.53 -16.43
C VAL A 301 -45.50 -24.46 -17.58
N SER A 302 -46.70 -25.01 -17.48
CA SER A 302 -47.38 -25.70 -18.59
C SER A 302 -48.82 -25.18 -18.73
N ALA A 303 -49.39 -25.28 -19.93
CA ALA A 303 -50.78 -24.91 -20.18
C ALA A 303 -51.44 -25.95 -21.07
N THR A 304 -52.71 -26.24 -20.79
CA THR A 304 -53.52 -27.17 -21.58
C THR A 304 -54.87 -26.53 -21.87
N VAL A 305 -55.27 -26.54 -23.15
CA VAL A 305 -56.57 -26.08 -23.64
C VAL A 305 -57.30 -27.24 -24.30
N SER A 306 -58.61 -27.12 -24.52
CA SER A 306 -59.38 -28.06 -25.34
C SER A 306 -59.83 -27.38 -26.63
N GLU A 307 -59.55 -28.04 -27.75
CA GLU A 307 -59.95 -27.58 -29.09
C GLU A 307 -61.08 -28.44 -29.65
N PHE A 308 -61.93 -27.83 -30.47
CA PHE A 308 -63.00 -28.54 -31.15
C PHE A 308 -62.58 -28.85 -32.60
N ALA A 309 -62.88 -30.06 -33.07
CA ALA A 309 -62.67 -30.41 -34.48
C ALA A 309 -64.01 -30.33 -35.23
N PRO A 310 -64.04 -29.90 -36.51
CA PRO A 310 -65.28 -29.70 -37.26
C PRO A 310 -66.27 -30.87 -37.22
N GLY A 311 -65.78 -32.12 -37.35
CA GLY A 311 -66.62 -33.33 -37.37
C GLY A 311 -66.82 -34.05 -36.03
N SER A 312 -66.30 -33.51 -34.92
CA SER A 312 -66.33 -34.17 -33.61
C SER A 312 -67.17 -33.37 -32.63
N ALA A 313 -68.09 -34.03 -31.92
CA ALA A 313 -68.83 -33.40 -30.82
C ALA A 313 -68.00 -33.31 -29.52
N THR A 314 -66.83 -33.95 -29.47
CA THR A 314 -65.97 -34.02 -28.28
C THR A 314 -64.69 -33.20 -28.48
N PRO A 315 -64.39 -32.26 -27.56
CA PRO A 315 -63.12 -31.51 -27.58
C PRO A 315 -61.89 -32.41 -27.39
N THR A 316 -60.77 -32.04 -28.00
CA THR A 316 -59.46 -32.69 -27.85
C THR A 316 -58.50 -31.79 -27.07
N PRO A 317 -57.80 -32.30 -26.04
CA PRO A 317 -56.83 -31.50 -25.30
C PRO A 317 -55.57 -31.24 -26.14
N ILE A 318 -55.14 -29.99 -26.19
CA ILE A 318 -53.84 -29.54 -26.70
C ILE A 318 -53.03 -29.03 -25.51
N SER A 319 -51.82 -29.56 -25.34
CA SER A 319 -50.94 -29.25 -24.22
C SER A 319 -49.59 -28.78 -24.74
N ASP A 320 -49.17 -27.59 -24.31
CA ASP A 320 -47.80 -27.14 -24.54
C ASP A 320 -46.88 -27.72 -23.46
N ALA A 321 -45.72 -28.23 -23.87
CA ALA A 321 -44.75 -28.83 -22.95
C ALA A 321 -44.33 -27.84 -21.85
N ALA A 322 -44.03 -28.38 -20.66
CA ALA A 322 -43.52 -27.60 -19.55
C ALA A 322 -42.25 -26.84 -19.98
N GLN A 323 -42.25 -25.53 -19.75
CA GLN A 323 -41.14 -24.63 -20.01
C GLN A 323 -40.69 -24.04 -18.68
N ALA A 324 -39.39 -23.98 -18.46
CA ALA A 324 -38.77 -23.40 -17.28
C ALA A 324 -37.97 -22.15 -17.64
N ASP A 325 -37.71 -21.34 -16.62
CA ASP A 325 -36.70 -20.27 -16.62
C ASP A 325 -36.97 -19.10 -17.59
N LEU A 326 -36.08 -18.11 -17.54
CA LEU A 326 -35.97 -17.05 -18.55
C LEU A 326 -34.74 -17.31 -19.42
N THR A 327 -34.93 -17.61 -20.69
CA THR A 327 -33.85 -17.97 -21.61
C THR A 327 -33.87 -17.13 -22.89
N THR A 328 -32.73 -16.54 -23.27
CA THR A 328 -32.57 -15.84 -24.55
C THR A 328 -31.51 -16.50 -25.43
N GLY A 329 -31.73 -16.59 -26.74
CA GLY A 329 -30.71 -16.90 -27.76
C GLY A 329 -30.02 -15.63 -28.30
N ASN A 330 -29.12 -15.77 -29.27
CA ASN A 330 -28.56 -14.68 -30.11
C ASN A 330 -28.29 -13.32 -29.42
N ASN A 331 -27.53 -13.29 -28.33
CA ASN A 331 -27.15 -12.05 -27.64
C ASN A 331 -28.33 -11.26 -27.03
N GLY A 332 -29.48 -11.91 -26.82
CA GLY A 332 -30.67 -11.22 -26.31
C GLY A 332 -30.54 -10.84 -24.84
N SER A 333 -30.80 -9.57 -24.51
CA SER A 333 -30.83 -9.10 -23.12
C SER A 333 -32.12 -9.50 -22.41
N ILE A 334 -32.04 -9.63 -21.09
CA ILE A 334 -33.18 -9.86 -20.20
C ILE A 334 -33.33 -8.65 -19.30
N VAL A 335 -34.48 -7.97 -19.39
CA VAL A 335 -34.89 -6.88 -18.50
C VAL A 335 -36.18 -7.31 -17.81
N LEU A 336 -36.11 -7.43 -16.49
CA LEU A 336 -37.24 -7.82 -15.66
C LEU A 336 -37.45 -6.74 -14.59
N ASN A 337 -38.55 -6.02 -14.70
CA ASN A 337 -39.04 -5.10 -13.69
C ASN A 337 -40.19 -5.78 -12.94
N THR A 338 -40.15 -5.82 -11.61
CA THR A 338 -41.14 -6.52 -10.80
C THR A 338 -41.58 -5.66 -9.62
N GLY A 339 -42.88 -5.63 -9.32
CA GLY A 339 -43.42 -5.15 -8.04
C GLY A 339 -43.44 -6.26 -7.00
N GLY A 340 -43.45 -5.98 -5.70
CA GLY A 340 -43.43 -7.05 -4.68
C GLY A 340 -42.15 -7.91 -4.71
N THR A 341 -42.21 -9.13 -4.17
CA THR A 341 -41.05 -10.03 -4.09
C THR A 341 -40.86 -10.80 -5.39
N LEU A 342 -39.62 -10.84 -5.90
CA LEU A 342 -39.20 -11.69 -7.01
C LEU A 342 -38.40 -12.89 -6.49
N SER A 343 -38.89 -14.10 -6.71
CA SER A 343 -38.18 -15.36 -6.44
C SER A 343 -37.67 -15.99 -7.72
N LEU A 344 -36.36 -16.15 -7.83
CA LEU A 344 -35.72 -16.82 -8.96
C LEU A 344 -35.43 -18.26 -8.57
N ASN A 345 -36.35 -19.17 -8.91
CA ASN A 345 -36.23 -20.61 -8.66
C ASN A 345 -35.82 -21.34 -9.94
N ASP A 346 -35.08 -22.44 -9.79
CA ASP A 346 -34.79 -23.35 -10.91
C ASP A 346 -36.10 -24.07 -11.28
N GLY A 347 -36.54 -23.91 -12.52
CA GLY A 347 -37.71 -24.61 -13.03
C GLY A 347 -37.39 -26.00 -13.58
N ASP A 348 -36.11 -26.33 -13.78
CA ASP A 348 -35.68 -27.62 -14.33
C ASP A 348 -34.51 -28.26 -13.54
N THR A 349 -33.51 -28.81 -14.23
CA THR A 349 -32.33 -29.47 -13.63
C THR A 349 -31.02 -28.77 -13.99
N ASN A 350 -31.09 -27.61 -14.65
CA ASN A 350 -29.95 -26.85 -15.17
C ASN A 350 -29.32 -25.93 -14.09
N SER A 351 -29.94 -25.82 -12.91
CA SER A 351 -29.50 -24.97 -11.81
C SER A 351 -29.46 -23.48 -12.13
N SER A 352 -30.34 -22.97 -13.00
CA SER A 352 -30.40 -21.55 -13.37
C SER A 352 -31.82 -21.08 -13.66
N ALA A 353 -32.24 -19.97 -13.05
CA ALA A 353 -33.55 -19.36 -13.32
C ALA A 353 -33.51 -18.40 -14.51
N ILE A 354 -32.34 -17.82 -14.82
CA ILE A 354 -32.18 -16.81 -15.86
C ILE A 354 -30.87 -17.08 -16.61
N THR A 355 -30.98 -17.31 -17.92
CA THR A 355 -29.84 -17.49 -18.83
C THR A 355 -29.91 -16.53 -20.03
N ALA A 356 -28.96 -15.59 -20.11
CA ALA A 356 -28.76 -14.73 -21.27
C ALA A 356 -27.57 -15.21 -22.11
N ASN A 357 -27.83 -15.78 -23.29
CA ASN A 357 -26.77 -16.31 -24.15
C ASN A 357 -26.03 -15.21 -24.93
N GLY A 358 -24.75 -15.43 -25.21
CA GLY A 358 -23.92 -14.52 -26.00
C GLY A 358 -23.61 -13.21 -25.26
N SER A 359 -23.75 -12.05 -25.91
CA SER A 359 -23.52 -10.72 -25.30
C SER A 359 -24.73 -10.13 -24.58
N GLY A 360 -25.77 -10.93 -24.33
CA GLY A 360 -27.00 -10.47 -23.66
C GLY A 360 -26.76 -10.07 -22.20
N THR A 361 -27.22 -8.89 -21.81
CA THR A 361 -27.15 -8.40 -20.42
C THR A 361 -28.35 -8.88 -19.60
N ILE A 362 -28.19 -8.95 -18.28
CA ILE A 362 -29.30 -9.25 -17.37
C ILE A 362 -29.51 -8.05 -16.45
N THR A 363 -30.72 -7.51 -16.45
CA THR A 363 -31.13 -6.40 -15.58
C THR A 363 -32.40 -6.79 -14.84
N VAL A 364 -32.29 -6.93 -13.52
CA VAL A 364 -33.41 -7.25 -12.64
C VAL A 364 -33.65 -6.06 -11.72
N ARG A 365 -34.86 -5.52 -11.73
CA ARG A 365 -35.26 -4.39 -10.89
C ARG A 365 -36.53 -4.72 -10.13
N VAL A 366 -36.44 -4.77 -8.81
CA VAL A 366 -37.56 -5.02 -7.91
C VAL A 366 -37.90 -3.74 -7.13
N SER A 367 -39.08 -3.16 -7.36
CA SER A 367 -39.47 -1.88 -6.74
C SER A 367 -41.00 -1.73 -6.64
N PRO A 368 -41.58 -1.74 -5.42
CA PRO A 368 -40.96 -2.07 -4.14
C PRO A 368 -40.83 -3.59 -3.94
N GLY A 369 -39.86 -4.07 -3.17
CA GLY A 369 -39.85 -5.47 -2.71
C GLY A 369 -38.46 -6.11 -2.63
N ASN A 370 -38.44 -7.43 -2.45
CA ASN A 370 -37.23 -8.24 -2.26
C ASN A 370 -36.87 -9.04 -3.50
N LEU A 371 -35.59 -9.31 -3.70
CA LEU A 371 -35.08 -10.24 -4.71
C LEU A 371 -34.47 -11.46 -4.02
N ASP A 372 -35.11 -12.61 -4.17
CA ASP A 372 -34.62 -13.89 -3.67
C ASP A 372 -34.05 -14.71 -4.84
N LEU A 373 -32.73 -14.68 -5.00
CA LEU A 373 -32.00 -15.47 -6.00
C LEU A 373 -31.75 -16.87 -5.43
N ASN A 374 -32.68 -17.81 -5.61
CA ASN A 374 -32.60 -19.16 -5.05
C ASN A 374 -31.75 -20.14 -5.88
N THR A 375 -31.36 -19.76 -7.10
CA THR A 375 -30.56 -20.55 -8.04
C THR A 375 -29.68 -19.65 -8.91
N ASN A 376 -28.94 -20.20 -9.87
CA ASN A 376 -27.96 -19.41 -10.62
C ASN A 376 -28.60 -18.43 -11.62
N LEU A 377 -27.89 -17.35 -11.88
CA LEU A 377 -28.17 -16.39 -12.94
C LEU A 377 -26.93 -16.29 -13.83
N VAL A 378 -27.09 -16.58 -15.12
CA VAL A 378 -25.97 -16.77 -16.05
C VAL A 378 -26.11 -15.84 -17.25
N SER A 379 -25.14 -14.95 -17.44
CA SER A 379 -24.91 -14.29 -18.74
C SER A 379 -23.62 -14.84 -19.34
N THR A 380 -23.59 -15.14 -20.64
CA THR A 380 -22.34 -15.65 -21.25
C THR A 380 -21.25 -14.57 -21.24
N SER A 381 -21.55 -13.36 -21.72
CA SER A 381 -20.57 -12.26 -21.83
C SER A 381 -21.15 -10.86 -21.62
N GLY A 382 -22.41 -10.74 -21.17
CA GLY A 382 -23.03 -9.46 -20.82
C GLY A 382 -22.96 -9.18 -19.32
N ALA A 383 -23.06 -7.90 -18.95
CA ALA A 383 -23.09 -7.50 -17.54
C ALA A 383 -24.38 -7.96 -16.84
N VAL A 384 -24.30 -8.12 -15.53
CA VAL A 384 -25.45 -8.42 -14.66
C VAL A 384 -25.66 -7.25 -13.70
N SER A 385 -26.91 -6.76 -13.64
CA SER A 385 -27.31 -5.71 -12.71
C SER A 385 -28.55 -6.12 -11.94
N LEU A 386 -28.44 -6.20 -10.62
CA LEU A 386 -29.51 -6.54 -9.70
C LEU A 386 -29.84 -5.32 -8.84
N TYR A 387 -31.12 -4.97 -8.78
CA TYR A 387 -31.63 -3.89 -7.95
C TYR A 387 -32.88 -4.34 -7.20
N ALA A 388 -32.95 -4.06 -5.89
CA ALA A 388 -34.17 -4.22 -5.10
C ALA A 388 -34.32 -3.08 -4.09
N ASP A 389 -35.55 -2.61 -3.86
CA ASP A 389 -35.78 -1.63 -2.80
C ASP A 389 -35.61 -2.23 -1.39
N GLY A 390 -35.94 -3.52 -1.23
CA GLY A 390 -35.83 -4.26 0.03
C GLY A 390 -34.55 -5.09 0.11
N ILE A 391 -34.70 -6.38 0.41
CA ILE A 391 -33.58 -7.32 0.60
C ILE A 391 -33.22 -7.98 -0.73
N ILE A 392 -31.93 -8.06 -1.05
CA ILE A 392 -31.39 -8.95 -2.08
C ILE A 392 -30.75 -10.14 -1.38
N THR A 393 -31.38 -11.31 -1.47
CA THR A 393 -30.89 -12.57 -0.93
C THR A 393 -30.21 -13.36 -2.03
N LEU A 394 -28.89 -13.52 -1.94
CA LEU A 394 -28.10 -14.28 -2.91
C LEU A 394 -27.89 -15.71 -2.39
N GLN A 395 -28.76 -16.62 -2.81
CA GLN A 395 -28.65 -18.06 -2.55
C GLN A 395 -28.16 -18.88 -3.76
N GLY A 396 -28.12 -18.32 -4.97
CA GLY A 396 -27.51 -18.95 -6.14
C GLY A 396 -26.39 -18.13 -6.79
N VAL A 397 -25.62 -18.73 -7.68
CA VAL A 397 -24.42 -18.14 -8.26
C VAL A 397 -24.76 -17.15 -9.38
N VAL A 398 -24.18 -15.95 -9.33
CA VAL A 398 -24.21 -15.01 -10.47
C VAL A 398 -22.97 -15.19 -11.32
N GLN A 399 -23.13 -15.45 -12.62
CA GLN A 399 -22.03 -15.75 -13.54
C GLN A 399 -22.06 -14.87 -14.80
N THR A 400 -20.91 -14.28 -15.14
CA THR A 400 -20.69 -13.59 -16.41
C THR A 400 -19.23 -13.60 -16.87
N SER A 401 -18.94 -13.81 -18.17
CA SER A 401 -17.55 -13.62 -18.66
C SER A 401 -17.15 -12.14 -18.79
N ALA A 402 -18.10 -11.21 -18.64
CA ALA A 402 -17.85 -9.76 -18.64
C ALA A 402 -17.15 -9.27 -17.36
N LYS A 403 -17.17 -10.09 -16.31
CA LYS A 403 -16.72 -9.76 -14.95
C LYS A 403 -17.45 -8.59 -14.30
N ASP A 404 -18.59 -8.12 -14.78
CA ASP A 404 -19.30 -6.97 -14.20
C ASP A 404 -20.63 -7.41 -13.57
N VAL A 405 -20.60 -7.64 -12.26
CA VAL A 405 -21.79 -7.92 -11.43
C VAL A 405 -22.06 -6.74 -10.52
N GLN A 406 -23.19 -6.07 -10.72
CA GLN A 406 -23.61 -4.93 -9.92
C GLN A 406 -24.83 -5.29 -9.07
N ILE A 407 -24.75 -5.08 -7.77
CA ILE A 407 -25.80 -5.39 -6.80
C ILE A 407 -26.08 -4.11 -6.01
N ASN A 408 -27.27 -3.54 -6.21
CA ASN A 408 -27.65 -2.25 -5.64
C ASN A 408 -28.95 -2.38 -4.85
N THR A 409 -29.07 -1.67 -3.73
CA THR A 409 -30.33 -1.59 -2.98
C THR A 409 -30.86 -0.16 -2.86
N SER A 410 -32.08 0.01 -2.34
CA SER A 410 -32.47 1.31 -1.78
C SER A 410 -31.77 1.58 -0.44
N ALA A 411 -31.92 2.80 0.09
CA ALA A 411 -31.33 3.21 1.36
C ALA A 411 -31.79 2.37 2.57
N ALA A 412 -32.99 1.77 2.50
CA ALA A 412 -33.53 0.88 3.53
C ALA A 412 -33.31 -0.61 3.22
N GLY A 413 -32.72 -0.91 2.06
CA GLY A 413 -32.49 -2.27 1.60
C GLY A 413 -31.18 -2.87 2.15
N LYS A 414 -31.05 -4.18 1.99
CA LYS A 414 -29.95 -5.00 2.53
C LYS A 414 -29.52 -6.04 1.51
N VAL A 415 -28.21 -6.30 1.40
CA VAL A 415 -27.68 -7.41 0.60
C VAL A 415 -27.27 -8.54 1.54
N VAL A 416 -27.76 -9.75 1.29
CA VAL A 416 -27.47 -10.94 2.10
C VAL A 416 -26.83 -12.01 1.23
N PHE A 417 -25.57 -12.33 1.51
CA PHE A 417 -24.91 -13.51 0.95
C PHE A 417 -25.25 -14.73 1.81
N SER A 418 -26.13 -15.61 1.32
CA SER A 418 -26.74 -16.72 2.11
C SER A 418 -26.85 -18.06 1.35
N GLN A 419 -25.92 -18.30 0.44
CA GLN A 419 -25.86 -19.48 -0.42
C GLN A 419 -26.01 -20.81 0.36
N PRO A 420 -26.76 -21.80 -0.14
CA PRO A 420 -26.68 -23.14 0.40
C PRO A 420 -25.24 -23.63 0.26
N THR A 421 -24.78 -24.36 1.28
CA THR A 421 -23.50 -25.07 1.27
C THR A 421 -23.32 -25.87 -0.03
N ALA A 422 -22.58 -25.33 -1.00
CA ALA A 422 -22.30 -26.01 -2.26
C ALA A 422 -21.11 -27.01 -2.09
N PRO A 423 -21.11 -28.13 -2.83
CA PRO A 423 -20.01 -29.09 -2.79
C PRO A 423 -18.76 -28.49 -3.45
N ALA A 424 -17.66 -28.40 -2.68
CA ALA A 424 -16.26 -28.24 -3.12
C ALA A 424 -16.03 -27.50 -4.46
N GLY A 425 -16.36 -26.21 -4.51
CA GLY A 425 -16.06 -25.30 -5.61
C GLY A 425 -16.76 -23.96 -5.37
N GLY A 426 -16.00 -22.87 -5.23
CA GLY A 426 -16.48 -21.56 -4.77
C GLY A 426 -17.69 -20.97 -5.50
N THR A 427 -18.38 -20.06 -4.80
CA THR A 427 -19.78 -19.65 -4.99
C THR A 427 -20.00 -18.34 -5.77
N THR A 428 -18.95 -17.75 -6.34
CA THR A 428 -19.07 -17.05 -7.63
C THR A 428 -18.30 -17.89 -8.64
N ALA A 429 -18.72 -17.88 -9.92
CA ALA A 429 -17.82 -18.39 -10.94
C ALA A 429 -16.45 -17.72 -10.74
N PRO A 430 -15.33 -18.44 -10.85
CA PRO A 430 -14.02 -17.78 -10.72
C PRO A 430 -14.00 -16.54 -11.64
N ASN A 431 -13.38 -15.45 -11.15
CA ASN A 431 -13.00 -14.28 -11.95
C ASN A 431 -14.12 -13.23 -12.17
N GLN A 432 -15.03 -13.02 -11.21
CA GLN A 432 -16.08 -11.97 -11.28
C GLN A 432 -15.73 -10.72 -10.46
N ASP A 433 -15.90 -9.53 -11.04
CA ASP A 433 -15.89 -8.29 -10.26
C ASP A 433 -17.30 -8.03 -9.71
N VAL A 434 -17.43 -8.14 -8.39
CA VAL A 434 -18.69 -7.99 -7.66
C VAL A 434 -18.70 -6.61 -7.00
N LYS A 435 -19.61 -5.75 -7.44
CA LYS A 435 -19.81 -4.40 -6.92
C LYS A 435 -21.11 -4.36 -6.13
N VAL A 436 -21.00 -4.13 -4.83
CA VAL A 436 -22.12 -4.02 -3.92
C VAL A 436 -22.28 -2.56 -3.49
N ALA A 437 -23.42 -1.94 -3.83
CA ALA A 437 -23.80 -0.63 -3.32
C ALA A 437 -25.04 -0.77 -2.43
N ALA A 438 -24.81 -0.82 -1.11
CA ALA A 438 -25.86 -1.00 -0.11
C ALA A 438 -25.48 -0.33 1.21
N ASN A 439 -26.49 0.03 2.00
CA ASN A 439 -26.25 0.56 3.35
C ASN A 439 -26.09 -0.54 4.40
N THR A 440 -26.54 -1.75 4.10
CA THR A 440 -26.39 -2.93 4.95
C THR A 440 -25.99 -4.13 4.09
N VAL A 441 -24.93 -4.82 4.50
CA VAL A 441 -24.47 -6.07 3.90
C VAL A 441 -24.38 -7.10 5.02
N GLU A 442 -24.80 -8.32 4.76
CA GLU A 442 -24.63 -9.46 5.66
C GLU A 442 -24.03 -10.64 4.91
N ILE A 443 -23.00 -11.26 5.48
CA ILE A 443 -22.36 -12.44 4.91
C ILE A 443 -22.57 -13.62 5.86
N THR A 444 -23.47 -14.53 5.50
CA THR A 444 -23.77 -15.71 6.33
C THR A 444 -23.06 -16.98 5.83
N THR A 445 -22.50 -16.94 4.63
CA THR A 445 -21.88 -18.09 3.95
C THR A 445 -20.65 -17.67 3.14
N PRO A 446 -19.73 -18.60 2.81
CA PRO A 446 -18.51 -18.25 2.11
C PRO A 446 -18.75 -17.59 0.74
N VAL A 447 -18.08 -16.47 0.48
CA VAL A 447 -18.05 -15.77 -0.81
C VAL A 447 -16.70 -16.02 -1.48
N VAL A 448 -16.70 -16.43 -2.75
CA VAL A 448 -15.48 -16.79 -3.48
C VAL A 448 -15.51 -16.15 -4.85
N SER A 449 -14.50 -15.39 -5.29
CA SER A 449 -14.33 -14.96 -6.69
C SER A 449 -12.86 -14.94 -7.09
N ASN A 450 -12.30 -16.12 -7.42
CA ASN A 450 -10.87 -16.23 -7.70
C ASN A 450 -10.47 -15.44 -8.97
N GLY A 451 -9.65 -14.41 -8.82
CA GLY A 451 -9.21 -13.50 -9.90
C GLY A 451 -10.12 -12.28 -10.14
N GLY A 452 -11.19 -12.12 -9.37
CA GLY A 452 -12.10 -10.97 -9.46
C GLY A 452 -11.94 -9.98 -8.30
N GLN A 453 -12.49 -8.77 -8.47
CA GLN A 453 -12.56 -7.74 -7.43
C GLN A 453 -13.82 -7.83 -6.59
N LEU A 454 -13.72 -7.54 -5.30
CA LEU A 454 -14.89 -7.31 -4.44
C LEU A 454 -14.92 -5.85 -4.01
N LEU A 455 -15.88 -5.08 -4.52
CA LEU A 455 -16.10 -3.68 -4.15
C LEU A 455 -17.33 -3.57 -3.25
N ILE A 456 -17.15 -3.12 -2.01
CA ILE A 456 -18.25 -2.91 -1.07
C ILE A 456 -18.36 -1.42 -0.71
N ASN A 457 -19.48 -0.84 -1.11
CA ASN A 457 -19.73 0.60 -1.03
C ASN A 457 -21.08 0.92 -0.41
N THR A 458 -21.15 2.09 0.20
CA THR A 458 -22.39 2.73 0.63
C THR A 458 -23.09 3.38 -0.57
N LEU A 459 -24.40 3.57 -0.46
CA LEU A 459 -25.18 4.23 -1.49
C LEU A 459 -24.80 5.73 -1.58
N PRO A 460 -24.81 6.34 -2.78
CA PRO A 460 -24.62 7.78 -2.96
C PRO A 460 -25.52 8.63 -2.07
N SER A 461 -24.92 9.45 -1.20
CA SER A 461 -25.62 10.33 -0.27
C SER A 461 -24.86 11.64 -0.03
N THR A 462 -25.59 12.71 0.33
CA THR A 462 -24.96 13.96 0.81
C THR A 462 -24.29 13.79 2.17
N THR A 463 -24.75 12.79 2.94
CA THR A 463 -24.15 12.35 4.20
C THR A 463 -23.97 10.84 4.10
N PRO A 464 -22.82 10.36 3.60
CA PRO A 464 -22.54 8.94 3.51
C PRO A 464 -22.58 8.30 4.89
N ILE A 465 -23.13 7.09 5.01
CA ILE A 465 -23.05 6.34 6.25
C ILE A 465 -21.61 5.83 6.46
N PRO A 466 -21.11 5.69 7.69
CA PRO A 466 -19.81 5.10 7.94
C PRO A 466 -19.72 3.64 7.47
N ILE A 467 -18.55 3.23 6.99
CA ILE A 467 -18.19 1.82 6.80
C ILE A 467 -17.38 1.41 8.02
N VAL A 468 -17.78 0.34 8.71
CA VAL A 468 -17.09 -0.16 9.91
C VAL A 468 -16.77 -1.64 9.71
N ILE A 469 -15.49 -1.97 9.70
CA ILE A 469 -14.99 -3.33 9.60
C ILE A 469 -14.45 -3.74 10.97
N GLY A 470 -14.92 -4.89 11.47
CA GLY A 470 -14.68 -5.28 12.85
C GLY A 470 -15.49 -4.44 13.84
N GLY A 471 -15.10 -4.42 15.11
CA GLY A 471 -15.80 -3.61 16.12
C GLY A 471 -17.25 -4.03 16.42
N VAL A 472 -18.01 -3.13 17.06
CA VAL A 472 -19.42 -3.34 17.42
C VAL A 472 -20.36 -2.80 16.33
N ASP A 473 -21.39 -3.56 15.98
CA ASP A 473 -22.47 -3.09 15.11
C ASP A 473 -23.37 -2.11 15.88
N THR A 474 -23.48 -0.87 15.40
CA THR A 474 -24.39 0.14 15.97
C THR A 474 -25.75 0.19 15.25
N GLY A 475 -25.94 -0.62 14.20
CA GLY A 475 -27.16 -0.67 13.38
C GLY A 475 -27.33 0.51 12.42
N THR A 476 -26.39 1.43 12.37
CA THR A 476 -26.45 2.67 11.55
C THR A 476 -25.37 2.74 10.47
N ASN A 477 -24.42 1.81 10.48
CA ASN A 477 -23.25 1.80 9.62
C ASN A 477 -23.36 0.62 8.65
N LEU A 478 -22.62 0.70 7.55
CA LEU A 478 -22.28 -0.51 6.80
C LEU A 478 -21.25 -1.28 7.64
N HIS A 479 -21.69 -2.32 8.34
CA HIS A 479 -20.85 -3.10 9.25
C HIS A 479 -20.51 -4.47 8.66
N LEU A 480 -19.25 -4.90 8.82
CA LEU A 480 -18.83 -6.28 8.59
C LEU A 480 -18.07 -6.78 9.82
N SER A 481 -18.59 -7.81 10.47
CA SER A 481 -17.97 -8.46 11.62
C SER A 481 -16.77 -9.33 11.24
N GLN A 482 -15.96 -9.73 12.23
CA GLN A 482 -14.85 -10.65 12.00
C GLN A 482 -15.31 -12.01 11.46
N THR A 483 -16.47 -12.48 11.91
CA THR A 483 -17.08 -13.72 11.41
C THR A 483 -17.40 -13.61 9.92
N GLU A 484 -17.95 -12.47 9.49
CA GLU A 484 -18.26 -12.20 8.08
C GLU A 484 -17.00 -12.09 7.23
N LEU A 485 -15.95 -11.44 7.73
CA LEU A 485 -14.65 -11.40 7.04
C LEU A 485 -14.04 -12.78 6.83
N SER A 486 -14.20 -13.69 7.81
CA SER A 486 -13.71 -15.08 7.68
C SER A 486 -14.43 -15.90 6.60
N LEU A 487 -15.59 -15.42 6.15
CA LEU A 487 -16.37 -16.02 5.07
C LEU A 487 -15.93 -15.50 3.70
N LEU A 488 -15.14 -14.43 3.62
CA LEU A 488 -14.47 -14.05 2.36
C LEU A 488 -13.31 -15.02 2.10
N GLN A 489 -13.47 -15.90 1.11
CA GLN A 489 -12.44 -16.88 0.77
C GLN A 489 -11.31 -16.23 -0.02
N PRO A 490 -10.05 -16.64 0.22
CA PRO A 490 -8.91 -16.15 -0.56
C PRO A 490 -9.06 -16.39 -2.07
N GLY A 491 -8.49 -15.49 -2.86
CA GLY A 491 -8.43 -15.53 -4.32
C GLY A 491 -8.89 -14.25 -5.00
N PHE A 492 -9.42 -13.27 -4.27
CA PHE A 492 -9.76 -11.97 -4.88
C PHE A 492 -8.49 -11.25 -5.32
N THR A 493 -8.53 -10.50 -6.43
CA THR A 493 -7.38 -9.64 -6.78
C THR A 493 -7.18 -8.54 -5.77
N ASP A 494 -8.30 -8.01 -5.26
CA ASP A 494 -8.37 -7.07 -4.17
C ASP A 494 -9.81 -6.99 -3.63
N ILE A 495 -9.90 -6.59 -2.36
CA ILE A 495 -11.14 -6.21 -1.70
C ILE A 495 -11.07 -4.69 -1.53
N THR A 496 -11.94 -3.97 -2.24
CA THR A 496 -12.03 -2.51 -2.16
C THR A 496 -13.19 -2.10 -1.25
N LEU A 497 -12.89 -1.25 -0.25
CA LEU A 497 -13.86 -0.64 0.63
C LEU A 497 -13.99 0.85 0.34
N GLY A 498 -15.23 1.31 0.14
CA GLY A 498 -15.53 2.73 -0.04
C GLY A 498 -15.63 3.17 -1.51
N SER A 499 -16.46 4.18 -1.72
CA SER A 499 -16.84 4.68 -3.04
C SER A 499 -16.12 5.96 -3.45
N GLY A 500 -15.23 6.51 -2.62
CA GLY A 500 -14.61 7.82 -2.84
C GLY A 500 -15.61 8.99 -2.72
N GLN A 501 -16.72 8.82 -2.01
CA GLN A 501 -17.70 9.89 -1.75
C GLN A 501 -17.17 10.92 -0.75
N ALA A 502 -17.60 12.18 -0.91
CA ALA A 502 -17.21 13.26 0.01
C ALA A 502 -17.77 13.01 1.43
N GLY A 503 -16.91 13.16 2.45
CA GLY A 503 -17.28 12.93 3.85
C GLY A 503 -17.44 11.46 4.23
N GLN A 504 -16.95 10.52 3.42
CA GLN A 504 -17.01 9.09 3.73
C GLN A 504 -16.05 8.76 4.89
N THR A 505 -16.59 8.17 5.96
CA THR A 505 -15.80 7.62 7.08
C THR A 505 -15.66 6.11 6.90
N ILE A 506 -14.44 5.60 7.03
CA ILE A 506 -14.13 4.16 6.99
C ILE A 506 -13.32 3.81 8.24
N THR A 507 -13.84 2.91 9.08
CA THR A 507 -13.18 2.47 10.31
C THR A 507 -12.80 1.01 10.20
N LEU A 508 -11.51 0.70 10.37
CA LEU A 508 -10.98 -0.65 10.51
C LEU A 508 -10.64 -0.85 11.99
N GLN A 509 -11.42 -1.66 12.70
CA GLN A 509 -11.30 -1.83 14.14
C GLN A 509 -10.94 -3.28 14.49
N GLY A 510 -9.64 -3.53 14.64
CA GLY A 510 -9.12 -4.68 15.38
C GLY A 510 -9.26 -4.47 16.87
N GLN A 511 -9.35 -5.55 17.65
CA GLN A 511 -9.27 -5.42 19.10
C GLN A 511 -7.81 -5.31 19.56
N ASP A 512 -7.59 -4.55 20.64
CA ASP A 512 -6.26 -4.25 21.17
C ASP A 512 -5.76 -5.35 22.13
N SER A 513 -4.54 -5.83 21.89
CA SER A 513 -3.81 -6.80 22.72
C SER A 513 -3.43 -6.30 24.12
N THR A 514 -3.49 -4.98 24.39
CA THR A 514 -3.10 -4.41 25.69
C THR A 514 -4.10 -4.65 26.83
N THR A 515 -5.28 -5.21 26.54
CA THR A 515 -6.35 -5.47 27.53
C THR A 515 -6.37 -6.91 28.10
N GLY A 516 -5.38 -7.75 27.79
CA GLY A 516 -5.17 -9.03 28.48
C GLY A 516 -6.21 -10.14 28.22
N THR A 517 -7.07 -9.98 27.21
CA THR A 517 -7.93 -11.05 26.69
C THR A 517 -7.62 -11.18 25.20
N VAL A 518 -7.41 -12.40 24.70
CA VAL A 518 -6.90 -12.69 23.33
C VAL A 518 -7.65 -11.87 22.28
N ALA A 519 -7.01 -10.78 21.82
CA ALA A 519 -7.59 -9.90 20.82
C ALA A 519 -7.51 -10.57 19.44
N THR A 520 -8.60 -10.55 18.69
CA THR A 520 -8.64 -11.06 17.32
C THR A 520 -8.30 -9.93 16.35
N PRO A 521 -7.22 -10.06 15.54
CA PRO A 521 -6.91 -9.08 14.51
C PRO A 521 -8.00 -9.07 13.43
N VAL A 522 -8.25 -7.92 12.82
CA VAL A 522 -8.99 -7.87 11.55
C VAL A 522 -8.07 -8.44 10.48
N VAL A 523 -8.49 -9.50 9.79
CA VAL A 523 -7.66 -10.22 8.82
C VAL A 523 -8.31 -10.19 7.46
N PHE A 524 -7.58 -9.70 6.46
CA PHE A 524 -7.94 -9.80 5.05
C PHE A 524 -6.97 -10.77 4.35
N ASN A 525 -7.48 -11.86 3.80
CA ASN A 525 -6.62 -12.85 3.13
C ASN A 525 -6.21 -12.46 1.72
N ASP A 526 -6.76 -11.37 1.19
CA ASP A 526 -6.49 -10.80 -0.13
C ASP A 526 -6.06 -9.32 0.04
N PRO A 527 -5.49 -8.68 -1.01
CA PRO A 527 -5.12 -7.27 -0.98
C PRO A 527 -6.29 -6.36 -0.58
N LEU A 528 -6.08 -5.51 0.43
CA LEU A 528 -7.09 -4.55 0.88
C LEU A 528 -6.83 -3.18 0.25
N VAL A 529 -7.84 -2.65 -0.43
CA VAL A 529 -7.88 -1.28 -0.92
C VAL A 529 -8.93 -0.49 -0.15
N VAL A 530 -8.54 0.66 0.40
CA VAL A 530 -9.48 1.58 1.05
C VAL A 530 -9.58 2.84 0.20
N ASN A 531 -10.72 3.05 -0.44
CA ASN A 531 -10.95 4.19 -1.32
C ASN A 531 -11.55 5.37 -0.55
N ALA A 532 -10.67 6.29 -0.13
CA ALA A 532 -10.98 7.54 0.55
C ALA A 532 -10.69 8.78 -0.32
N THR A 533 -10.82 8.68 -1.65
CA THR A 533 -10.47 9.79 -2.57
C THR A 533 -11.38 11.01 -2.50
N GLY A 534 -12.57 10.87 -1.89
CA GLY A 534 -13.55 11.95 -1.71
C GLY A 534 -13.05 13.02 -0.74
N THR A 535 -13.47 14.27 -0.92
CA THR A 535 -13.08 15.37 -0.03
C THR A 535 -13.58 15.16 1.40
N ASN A 536 -12.76 15.46 2.41
CA ASN A 536 -13.04 15.24 3.84
C ASN A 536 -13.35 13.77 4.20
N SER A 537 -12.84 12.81 3.42
CA SER A 537 -12.95 11.40 3.79
C SER A 537 -11.98 11.08 4.92
N THR A 538 -12.37 10.17 5.81
CA THR A 538 -11.52 9.75 6.92
C THR A 538 -11.39 8.23 6.94
N VAL A 539 -10.18 7.76 7.21
CA VAL A 539 -9.90 6.34 7.45
C VAL A 539 -9.35 6.22 8.86
N THR A 540 -10.00 5.46 9.73
CA THR A 540 -9.52 5.25 11.10
C THR A 540 -9.13 3.79 11.26
N VAL A 541 -7.88 3.52 11.63
CA VAL A 541 -7.43 2.17 11.99
C VAL A 541 -7.11 2.13 13.47
N THR A 542 -7.72 1.17 14.17
CA THR A 542 -7.52 0.93 15.61
C THR A 542 -7.26 -0.55 15.86
N GLY A 543 -6.41 -0.87 16.84
CA GLY A 543 -6.02 -2.24 17.17
C GLY A 543 -5.22 -2.93 16.06
N SER A 544 -5.28 -4.26 15.98
CA SER A 544 -4.48 -5.04 15.02
C SER A 544 -5.21 -5.28 13.69
N LEU A 545 -4.54 -4.94 12.58
CA LEU A 545 -4.98 -5.19 11.20
C LEU A 545 -3.92 -6.02 10.47
N GLN A 546 -4.33 -7.15 9.89
CA GLN A 546 -3.45 -8.04 9.15
C GLN A 546 -4.01 -8.35 7.76
N GLY A 547 -3.11 -8.64 6.82
CA GLY A 547 -3.54 -9.15 5.53
C GLY A 547 -2.42 -9.31 4.50
N GLU A 548 -2.80 -9.49 3.24
CA GLU A 548 -1.84 -9.60 2.14
C GLU A 548 -1.17 -8.25 1.86
N SER A 549 -1.91 -7.21 1.53
CA SER A 549 -1.35 -5.86 1.34
C SER A 549 -2.40 -4.80 1.68
N LEU A 550 -1.96 -3.55 1.88
CA LEU A 550 -2.85 -2.43 2.19
C LEU A 550 -2.53 -1.24 1.29
N ALA A 551 -3.53 -0.75 0.59
CA ALA A 551 -3.48 0.50 -0.14
C ALA A 551 -4.63 1.42 0.29
N ILE A 552 -4.32 2.50 1.01
CA ILE A 552 -5.29 3.54 1.32
C ILE A 552 -5.16 4.62 0.25
N GLN A 553 -6.19 4.78 -0.58
CA GLN A 553 -6.22 5.73 -1.69
C GLN A 553 -6.85 7.05 -1.25
N GLY A 554 -6.18 8.15 -1.54
CA GLY A 554 -6.58 9.46 -1.08
C GLY A 554 -5.64 10.57 -1.55
N SER A 555 -5.66 11.70 -0.87
CA SER A 555 -4.77 12.83 -1.11
C SER A 555 -4.65 13.68 0.16
N VAL A 556 -3.52 14.37 0.33
CA VAL A 556 -3.29 15.30 1.45
C VAL A 556 -4.39 16.34 1.64
N THR A 557 -5.13 16.70 0.58
CA THR A 557 -6.24 17.66 0.64
C THR A 557 -7.60 17.04 0.95
N ASN A 558 -7.75 15.74 0.70
CA ASN A 558 -9.07 15.10 0.62
C ASN A 558 -9.26 14.04 1.69
N SER A 559 -8.18 13.46 2.22
CA SER A 559 -8.25 12.31 3.12
C SER A 559 -7.27 12.39 4.28
N THR A 560 -7.77 12.04 5.47
CA THR A 560 -6.95 11.81 6.67
C THR A 560 -7.09 10.36 7.10
N THR A 561 -5.97 9.65 7.19
CA THR A 561 -5.87 8.33 7.79
C THR A 561 -5.39 8.48 9.23
N THR A 562 -6.25 8.24 10.21
CA THR A 562 -5.91 8.29 11.63
C THR A 562 -5.59 6.88 12.13
N LEU A 563 -4.41 6.71 12.72
CA LEU A 563 -3.97 5.48 13.39
C LEU A 563 -3.93 5.73 14.90
N THR A 564 -4.69 4.97 15.69
CA THR A 564 -4.70 5.09 17.15
C THR A 564 -4.45 3.73 17.77
N ALA A 565 -3.34 3.56 18.49
CA ALA A 565 -2.87 2.26 19.02
C ALA A 565 -2.97 1.12 17.98
N ALA A 566 -2.61 1.43 16.73
CA ALA A 566 -2.77 0.52 15.60
C ALA A 566 -1.50 -0.30 15.36
N ASP A 567 -1.68 -1.60 15.13
CA ASP A 567 -0.64 -2.50 14.63
C ASP A 567 -1.07 -3.04 13.27
N VAL A 568 -0.63 -2.36 12.21
CA VAL A 568 -0.88 -2.73 10.82
C VAL A 568 0.24 -3.65 10.36
N SER A 569 -0.06 -4.91 10.07
CA SER A 569 0.94 -5.94 9.75
C SER A 569 0.54 -6.70 8.49
N MET A 570 1.15 -6.33 7.36
CA MET A 570 0.87 -6.91 6.04
C MET A 570 2.02 -7.81 5.57
N GLN A 571 1.69 -8.87 4.82
CA GLN A 571 2.69 -9.74 4.16
C GLN A 571 3.41 -9.01 3.02
N GLY A 572 2.69 -8.17 2.28
CA GLY A 572 3.16 -7.38 1.15
C GLY A 572 3.30 -5.91 1.48
N SER A 573 3.16 -5.07 0.44
CA SER A 573 3.38 -3.62 0.56
C SER A 573 2.26 -2.91 1.30
N VAL A 574 2.61 -1.80 1.96
CA VAL A 574 1.67 -0.86 2.57
C VAL A 574 1.84 0.50 1.91
N THR A 575 0.76 1.04 1.37
CA THR A 575 0.72 2.39 0.78
C THR A 575 -0.36 3.22 1.46
N VAL A 576 -0.01 4.42 1.89
CA VAL A 576 -0.96 5.40 2.44
C VAL A 576 -0.90 6.69 1.62
N ASP A 577 -1.94 6.91 0.82
CA ASP A 577 -2.15 8.13 0.05
C ASP A 577 -3.04 9.10 0.82
N GLY A 578 -2.43 10.14 1.39
CA GLY A 578 -3.12 11.13 2.21
C GLY A 578 -2.36 11.48 3.49
N THR A 579 -2.98 12.29 4.35
CA THR A 579 -2.38 12.64 5.64
C THR A 579 -2.50 11.45 6.58
N LEU A 580 -1.37 10.91 7.04
CA LEU A 580 -1.27 9.91 8.10
C LEU A 580 -1.20 10.62 9.46
N GLN A 581 -2.29 10.59 10.21
CA GLN A 581 -2.37 11.12 11.56
C GLN A 581 -2.11 10.02 12.59
N VAL A 582 -1.15 10.24 13.50
CA VAL A 582 -0.74 9.31 14.56
C VAL A 582 -1.37 9.79 15.86
N GLY A 583 -2.27 8.98 16.44
CA GLY A 583 -2.88 9.23 17.73
C GLY A 583 -2.01 8.77 18.90
N ALA A 584 -2.50 9.02 20.13
CA ALA A 584 -1.79 8.68 21.35
C ALA A 584 -1.44 7.17 21.46
N GLY A 585 -0.22 6.87 21.92
CA GLY A 585 0.31 5.51 22.05
C GLY A 585 1.26 5.06 20.93
N GLY A 586 1.60 3.77 20.94
CA GLY A 586 2.50 3.18 19.95
C GLY A 586 1.75 2.72 18.70
N VAL A 587 2.11 3.28 17.54
CA VAL A 587 1.63 2.84 16.23
C VAL A 587 2.76 2.13 15.50
N THR A 588 2.49 0.92 15.01
CA THR A 588 3.42 0.17 14.17
C THR A 588 2.78 -0.13 12.82
N ILE A 589 3.51 0.14 11.74
CA ILE A 589 3.15 -0.26 10.38
C ILE A 589 4.26 -1.18 9.86
N THR A 590 3.92 -2.42 9.57
CA THR A 590 4.81 -3.45 9.04
C THR A 590 4.37 -3.83 7.62
N ALA A 591 5.25 -3.65 6.65
CA ALA A 591 5.12 -4.13 5.28
C ALA A 591 6.14 -5.24 5.04
N GLY A 592 5.68 -6.49 4.91
CA GLY A 592 6.54 -7.67 4.98
C GLY A 592 6.66 -8.16 6.41
N ASN A 593 5.70 -8.98 6.84
CA ASN A 593 5.67 -9.56 8.18
C ASN A 593 6.04 -11.05 8.20
N SER A 594 6.40 -11.63 7.05
CA SER A 594 6.67 -13.04 6.88
C SER A 594 7.86 -13.25 5.95
N SER A 595 9.00 -13.61 6.55
CA SER A 595 10.24 -13.93 5.83
C SER A 595 10.17 -15.19 4.93
N THR A 596 9.01 -15.85 4.84
CA THR A 596 8.83 -17.13 4.15
C THR A 596 7.88 -17.05 2.96
N ASP A 597 7.19 -15.93 2.76
CA ASP A 597 6.33 -15.75 1.61
C ASP A 597 7.13 -15.20 0.40
N ALA A 598 6.47 -15.16 -0.76
CA ALA A 598 7.07 -14.68 -2.00
C ALA A 598 6.91 -13.16 -2.20
N LEU A 599 6.18 -12.49 -1.30
CA LEU A 599 5.95 -11.06 -1.35
C LEU A 599 7.14 -10.36 -0.69
N VAL A 600 7.44 -9.16 -1.17
CA VAL A 600 8.46 -8.31 -0.56
C VAL A 600 7.79 -6.98 -0.27
N GLY A 601 7.53 -6.73 1.01
CA GLY A 601 6.76 -5.58 1.45
C GLY A 601 7.58 -4.29 1.42
N SER A 602 7.15 -3.32 0.61
CA SER A 602 7.62 -1.93 0.67
C SER A 602 6.60 -1.05 1.38
N LEU A 603 7.08 -0.01 2.07
CA LEU A 603 6.22 0.92 2.79
C LEU A 603 6.34 2.33 2.18
N THR A 604 5.22 2.86 1.69
CA THR A 604 5.16 4.20 1.10
C THR A 604 4.06 5.04 1.75
N VAL A 605 4.42 6.24 2.19
CA VAL A 605 3.47 7.27 2.62
C VAL A 605 3.63 8.47 1.68
N THR A 606 2.64 8.71 0.83
CA THR A 606 2.75 9.79 -0.17
C THR A 606 2.34 11.16 0.39
N GLY A 607 1.51 11.19 1.43
CA GLY A 607 1.13 12.43 2.11
C GLY A 607 1.90 12.70 3.41
N ASN A 608 1.37 13.61 4.23
CA ASN A 608 2.04 14.09 5.45
C ASN A 608 1.86 13.10 6.61
N ILE A 609 2.88 12.97 7.45
CA ILE A 609 2.78 12.29 8.75
C ILE A 609 2.65 13.37 9.83
N VAL A 610 1.58 13.32 10.62
CA VAL A 610 1.28 14.32 11.67
C VAL A 610 0.87 13.62 12.97
N GLY A 611 1.31 14.10 14.13
CA GLY A 611 0.69 13.68 15.40
C GLY A 611 -0.65 14.36 15.65
N GLU A 612 -1.48 13.76 16.50
CA GLU A 612 -2.85 14.21 16.80
C GLU A 612 -2.91 15.51 17.60
N THR A 613 -2.01 15.70 18.56
CA THR A 613 -1.92 16.94 19.34
C THR A 613 -0.48 17.42 19.44
N THR A 614 -0.28 18.67 19.87
CA THR A 614 1.07 19.20 20.16
C THR A 614 1.44 19.05 21.64
N THR A 615 0.65 18.31 22.44
CA THR A 615 0.70 18.34 23.91
C THR A 615 0.76 16.97 24.58
N ASP A 616 0.48 15.90 23.85
CA ASP A 616 0.61 14.53 24.34
C ASP A 616 2.04 14.05 24.07
N PRO A 617 2.80 13.57 25.07
CA PRO A 617 4.19 13.16 24.89
C PRO A 617 4.34 11.69 24.47
N THR A 618 3.30 11.07 23.90
CA THR A 618 3.25 9.62 23.66
C THR A 618 3.06 9.20 22.20
N GLU A 619 3.07 10.14 21.24
CA GLU A 619 2.90 9.82 19.82
C GLU A 619 4.18 9.18 19.25
N THR A 620 4.17 7.85 19.15
CA THR A 620 5.31 7.09 18.61
C THR A 620 4.91 6.32 17.36
N LEU A 621 5.66 6.51 16.27
CA LEU A 621 5.44 5.84 15.00
C LEU A 621 6.63 4.94 14.66
N LYS A 622 6.36 3.64 14.49
CA LYS A 622 7.32 2.66 14.01
C LYS A 622 6.95 2.17 12.61
N LEU A 623 7.87 2.33 11.67
CA LEU A 623 7.74 1.93 10.28
C LEU A 623 8.69 0.75 10.01
N VAL A 624 8.16 -0.41 9.68
CA VAL A 624 8.92 -1.64 9.41
C VAL A 624 8.68 -2.08 7.96
N SER A 625 9.75 -2.38 7.23
CA SER A 625 9.66 -2.87 5.85
C SER A 625 10.73 -3.93 5.54
N GLU A 626 10.32 -5.00 4.86
CA GLU A 626 11.23 -6.00 4.25
C GLU A 626 11.95 -5.48 3.00
N SER A 627 11.66 -4.25 2.56
CA SER A 627 12.33 -3.56 1.48
C SER A 627 12.66 -2.12 1.89
N SER A 628 12.02 -1.13 1.25
CA SER A 628 12.33 0.28 1.41
C SER A 628 11.17 1.01 2.06
N VAL A 629 11.49 2.05 2.83
CA VAL A 629 10.53 2.99 3.40
C VAL A 629 10.66 4.33 2.69
N THR A 630 9.57 4.82 2.10
CA THR A 630 9.53 6.13 1.43
C THR A 630 8.44 7.00 2.03
N VAL A 631 8.81 8.17 2.54
CA VAL A 631 7.88 9.19 3.03
C VAL A 631 8.01 10.43 2.13
N GLN A 632 6.98 10.69 1.33
CA GLN A 632 6.99 11.78 0.36
C GLN A 632 6.50 13.11 0.93
N GLY A 633 5.60 13.10 1.92
CA GLY A 633 5.12 14.30 2.61
C GLY A 633 5.96 14.68 3.83
N THR A 634 5.55 15.74 4.52
CA THR A 634 6.26 16.22 5.72
C THR A 634 5.99 15.32 6.91
N VAL A 635 6.95 15.16 7.81
CA VAL A 635 6.74 14.57 9.14
C VAL A 635 6.73 15.69 10.18
N SER A 636 5.70 15.77 11.01
CA SER A 636 5.56 16.81 12.04
C SER A 636 4.79 16.33 13.26
N ASN A 637 4.98 17.00 14.41
CA ASN A 637 4.20 16.78 15.63
C ASN A 637 4.17 15.34 16.16
N ILE A 638 5.17 14.51 15.86
CA ILE A 638 5.35 13.19 16.51
C ILE A 638 6.53 13.24 17.46
N ASP A 639 6.46 12.51 18.57
CA ASP A 639 7.51 12.49 19.59
C ASP A 639 8.64 11.50 19.28
N ARG A 640 8.33 10.42 18.57
CA ARG A 640 9.33 9.43 18.20
C ARG A 640 9.01 8.80 16.86
N LEU A 641 10.03 8.73 16.01
CA LEU A 641 10.00 8.00 14.75
C LEU A 641 11.04 6.88 14.77
N GLU A 642 10.61 5.65 14.60
CA GLU A 642 11.48 4.50 14.41
C GLU A 642 11.26 3.93 13.00
N VAL A 643 12.33 3.74 12.25
CA VAL A 643 12.29 3.11 10.92
C VAL A 643 13.20 1.90 10.91
N GLN A 644 12.66 0.77 10.46
CA GLN A 644 13.40 -0.46 10.21
C GLN A 644 13.17 -0.89 8.77
N ALA A 645 14.22 -0.87 7.95
CA ALA A 645 14.15 -1.23 6.54
C ALA A 645 15.32 -2.17 6.19
N THR A 646 15.08 -3.18 5.36
CA THR A 646 16.20 -4.00 4.85
C THR A 646 16.93 -3.30 3.70
N GLN A 647 16.32 -2.32 3.04
CA GLN A 647 16.89 -1.53 1.94
C GLN A 647 16.90 -0.04 2.27
N ASP A 648 16.36 0.81 1.40
CA ASP A 648 16.49 2.27 1.46
C ASP A 648 15.44 2.92 2.37
N VAL A 649 15.80 4.03 3.01
CA VAL A 649 14.89 4.91 3.74
C VAL A 649 15.00 6.30 3.14
N THR A 650 13.91 6.82 2.57
CA THR A 650 13.89 8.14 1.92
C THR A 650 12.82 9.04 2.49
N PHE A 651 13.22 10.22 2.94
CA PHE A 651 12.33 11.33 3.32
C PHE A 651 12.46 12.43 2.28
N VAL A 652 11.40 12.67 1.50
CA VAL A 652 11.41 13.63 0.38
C VAL A 652 11.20 15.07 0.87
N LYS A 653 10.45 15.25 1.96
CA LYS A 653 10.10 16.55 2.55
C LYS A 653 10.59 16.64 3.99
N ALA A 654 10.36 17.81 4.60
CA ALA A 654 10.90 18.14 5.91
C ALA A 654 10.44 17.15 6.99
N VAL A 655 11.38 16.75 7.85
CA VAL A 655 11.14 15.88 9.00
C VAL A 655 11.34 16.70 10.26
N THR A 656 10.27 16.94 11.01
CA THR A 656 10.26 17.68 12.27
C THR A 656 9.67 16.81 13.37
N VAL A 657 10.50 16.40 14.34
CA VAL A 657 10.09 15.48 15.41
C VAL A 657 10.41 16.13 16.76
N THR A 658 9.48 16.04 17.71
CA THR A 658 9.64 16.62 19.06
C THR A 658 10.58 15.80 19.93
N GLY A 659 10.85 14.54 19.61
CA GLY A 659 11.88 13.74 20.26
C GLY A 659 12.82 13.05 19.26
N SER A 660 13.01 11.74 19.38
CA SER A 660 14.12 11.02 18.73
C SER A 660 13.73 10.31 17.45
N VAL A 661 14.66 10.26 16.51
CA VAL A 661 14.57 9.49 15.25
C VAL A 661 15.60 8.36 15.27
N VAL A 662 15.14 7.12 15.15
CA VAL A 662 15.99 5.92 15.06
C VAL A 662 15.75 5.25 13.71
N ILE A 663 16.81 5.02 12.94
CA ILE A 663 16.73 4.40 11.61
C ILE A 663 17.70 3.22 11.57
N ASN A 664 17.17 2.01 11.45
CA ASN A 664 17.92 0.79 11.18
C ASN A 664 17.69 0.41 9.71
N ALA A 665 18.67 0.68 8.84
CA ALA A 665 18.54 0.45 7.41
C ALA A 665 19.84 -0.11 6.84
N THR A 666 19.79 -1.08 5.91
CA THR A 666 21.02 -1.59 5.26
C THR A 666 21.34 -0.90 3.93
N GLY A 667 20.34 -0.26 3.30
CA GLY A 667 20.50 0.53 2.08
C GLY A 667 20.92 1.98 2.34
N THR A 668 20.40 2.89 1.53
CA THR A 668 20.63 4.34 1.64
C THR A 668 19.61 5.00 2.54
N VAL A 669 20.05 5.76 3.54
CA VAL A 669 19.20 6.68 4.31
C VAL A 669 19.35 8.08 3.73
N ARG A 670 18.28 8.61 3.14
CA ARG A 670 18.28 9.89 2.42
C ARG A 670 17.26 10.88 2.98
N PHE A 671 17.71 12.09 3.25
CA PHE A 671 16.87 13.24 3.57
C PHE A 671 17.01 14.29 2.46
N ASP A 672 15.93 14.52 1.71
CA ASP A 672 15.87 15.50 0.62
C ASP A 672 15.47 16.91 1.05
N ASP A 673 15.07 17.07 2.31
CA ASP A 673 14.72 18.34 2.91
C ASP A 673 15.23 18.43 4.37
N ASN A 674 14.89 19.50 5.07
CA ASN A 674 15.37 19.76 6.42
C ASN A 674 14.96 18.69 7.43
N LEU A 675 15.89 18.32 8.32
CA LEU A 675 15.66 17.47 9.50
C LEU A 675 15.78 18.32 10.77
N THR A 676 14.75 18.39 11.59
CA THR A 676 14.72 19.15 12.85
C THR A 676 14.24 18.27 14.00
N LEU A 677 15.11 18.00 14.98
CA LEU A 677 14.79 17.27 16.21
C LEU A 677 14.88 18.22 17.40
N SER A 678 13.77 18.38 18.12
CA SER A 678 13.65 19.33 19.24
C SER A 678 13.55 18.62 20.60
N ASN A 679 13.41 19.37 21.71
CA ASN A 679 13.23 18.87 23.08
C ASN A 679 14.22 17.75 23.50
N GLY A 680 15.50 17.91 23.17
CA GLY A 680 16.53 16.90 23.47
C GLY A 680 16.51 15.64 22.59
N GLY A 681 15.76 15.67 21.48
CA GLY A 681 15.68 14.59 20.50
C GLY A 681 17.03 14.18 19.93
N THR A 682 17.23 12.88 19.76
CA THR A 682 18.47 12.27 19.24
C THR A 682 18.25 11.70 17.84
N LEU A 683 19.31 11.66 17.03
CA LEU A 683 19.32 10.97 15.74
C LEU A 683 20.25 9.75 15.82
N ASP A 684 19.74 8.55 15.53
CA ASP A 684 20.52 7.32 15.52
C ASP A 684 20.27 6.55 14.23
N ILE A 685 21.26 6.57 13.32
CA ILE A 685 21.23 5.83 12.06
C ILE A 685 22.21 4.65 12.17
N LYS A 686 21.71 3.43 11.94
CA LYS A 686 22.44 2.16 12.08
C LYS A 686 22.40 1.32 10.81
N GLY A 687 23.57 0.84 10.37
CA GLY A 687 23.68 -0.19 9.34
C GLY A 687 23.73 0.29 7.90
N ALA A 688 23.68 1.61 7.65
CA ALA A 688 23.40 2.15 6.33
C ALA A 688 24.58 1.98 5.35
N THR A 689 24.32 1.56 4.12
CA THR A 689 25.34 1.61 3.07
C THR A 689 25.72 3.05 2.74
N SER A 690 24.75 3.96 2.73
CA SER A 690 25.02 5.39 2.55
C SER A 690 24.05 6.24 3.35
N VAL A 691 24.54 7.34 3.92
CA VAL A 691 23.69 8.38 4.51
C VAL A 691 23.85 9.65 3.69
N VAL A 692 22.73 10.25 3.27
CA VAL A 692 22.72 11.41 2.38
C VAL A 692 21.81 12.49 2.95
N PHE A 693 22.37 13.66 3.19
CA PHE A 693 21.61 14.90 3.42
C PHE A 693 21.74 15.78 2.19
N ALA A 694 20.62 16.10 1.56
CA ALA A 694 20.58 16.73 0.25
C ALA A 694 21.10 18.18 0.23
N SER A 695 21.29 18.70 -0.99
CA SER A 695 21.94 19.99 -1.18
C SER A 695 21.12 21.18 -0.68
N GLY A 696 21.78 22.08 0.07
CA GLY A 696 21.17 23.29 0.63
C GLY A 696 20.18 23.03 1.79
N LYS A 697 20.19 21.84 2.39
CA LYS A 697 19.30 21.44 3.49
C LYS A 697 20.03 21.39 4.83
N THR A 698 19.30 21.66 5.91
CA THR A 698 19.84 21.71 7.26
C THR A 698 19.40 20.53 8.11
N VAL A 699 20.31 20.03 8.94
CA VAL A 699 20.07 19.01 9.96
C VAL A 699 20.30 19.65 11.33
N ALA A 700 19.25 19.89 12.10
CA ALA A 700 19.31 20.50 13.42
C ALA A 700 18.80 19.51 14.47
N VAL A 701 19.67 19.01 15.34
CA VAL A 701 19.33 18.00 16.35
C VAL A 701 19.70 18.51 17.74
N GLN A 702 18.76 18.70 18.66
CA GLN A 702 19.09 19.23 20.00
C GLN A 702 19.90 18.27 20.88
N GLY A 703 19.74 16.96 20.71
CA GLY A 703 20.50 15.91 21.42
C GLY A 703 21.65 15.31 20.60
N ASP A 704 22.03 14.08 20.95
CA ASP A 704 23.12 13.35 20.31
C ASP A 704 22.77 12.89 18.89
N MET A 705 23.79 12.80 18.04
CA MET A 705 23.71 12.28 16.68
C MET A 705 24.70 11.14 16.49
N THR A 706 24.22 9.96 16.15
CA THR A 706 25.03 8.81 15.76
C THR A 706 24.74 8.44 14.31
N ILE A 707 25.80 8.42 13.49
CA ILE A 707 25.74 8.02 12.08
C ILE A 707 26.68 6.84 11.89
N ASP A 708 26.09 5.70 11.60
CA ASP A 708 26.76 4.44 11.27
C ASP A 708 26.51 4.16 9.78
N ALA A 709 27.55 4.38 8.95
CA ALA A 709 27.43 4.23 7.50
C ALA A 709 28.72 3.75 6.81
N LYS A 710 28.60 3.16 5.60
CA LYS A 710 29.76 2.92 4.72
C LYS A 710 30.18 4.16 3.91
N SER A 711 29.21 5.01 3.59
CA SER A 711 29.41 6.28 2.88
C SER A 711 28.56 7.38 3.51
N LEU A 712 29.09 8.60 3.59
CA LEU A 712 28.40 9.77 4.12
C LEU A 712 28.49 10.93 3.14
N ALA A 713 27.36 11.51 2.77
CA ALA A 713 27.28 12.67 1.89
C ALA A 713 26.49 13.79 2.58
N LEU A 714 27.21 14.78 3.12
CA LEU A 714 26.63 15.98 3.72
C LEU A 714 26.63 17.10 2.67
N MET A 715 25.57 17.23 1.89
CA MET A 715 25.52 18.15 0.74
C MET A 715 24.89 19.51 1.08
N GLY A 716 24.44 19.71 2.32
CA GLY A 716 23.72 20.91 2.78
C GLY A 716 24.49 22.23 2.68
N GLY A 717 25.81 22.17 2.47
CA GLY A 717 26.72 23.31 2.51
C GLY A 717 27.38 23.46 3.87
N ALA A 718 28.21 24.49 4.02
CA ALA A 718 28.95 24.72 5.26
C ALA A 718 28.01 24.97 6.45
N ASN A 719 28.33 24.41 7.62
CA ASN A 719 27.52 24.49 8.83
C ASN A 719 26.07 23.97 8.69
N SER A 720 25.80 23.04 7.78
CA SER A 720 24.46 22.50 7.56
C SER A 720 24.02 21.47 8.60
N VAL A 721 24.95 20.83 9.31
CA VAL A 721 24.67 19.89 10.41
C VAL A 721 24.96 20.56 11.75
N GLN A 722 23.96 20.70 12.61
CA GLN A 722 24.03 21.52 13.83
C GLN A 722 23.38 20.82 15.04
N THR A 723 23.81 21.20 16.23
CA THR A 723 23.19 20.76 17.49
C THR A 723 23.20 21.85 18.57
N THR A 724 22.54 21.59 19.70
CA THR A 724 22.53 22.44 20.90
C THR A 724 23.14 21.68 22.09
N GLY A 725 24.42 21.32 22.00
CA GLY A 725 25.17 20.66 23.08
C GLY A 725 25.31 19.13 22.95
N GLY A 726 24.75 18.51 21.91
CA GLY A 726 24.88 17.07 21.65
C GLY A 726 26.27 16.65 21.18
N VAL A 727 26.52 15.33 21.22
CA VAL A 727 27.71 14.68 20.66
C VAL A 727 27.40 14.16 19.26
N LEU A 728 28.26 14.45 18.29
CA LEU A 728 28.23 13.82 16.96
C LEU A 728 29.18 12.64 16.95
N THR A 729 28.67 11.43 16.68
CA THR A 729 29.48 10.22 16.47
C THR A 729 29.32 9.74 15.05
N ILE A 730 30.41 9.68 14.30
CA ILE A 730 30.45 9.13 12.94
C ILE A 730 31.34 7.90 12.95
N LYS A 731 30.81 6.75 12.53
CA LYS A 731 31.53 5.48 12.51
C LYS A 731 31.21 4.66 11.26
N ALA A 732 32.16 3.81 10.87
CA ALA A 732 31.95 2.87 9.78
C ALA A 732 31.06 1.70 10.23
N THR A 733 30.17 1.25 9.34
CA THR A 733 29.23 0.14 9.62
C THR A 733 29.87 -1.22 9.74
N ASP A 734 30.81 -1.51 8.86
CA ASP A 734 31.48 -2.81 8.87
C ASP A 734 32.41 -2.88 10.09
N VAL A 735 32.39 -4.01 10.80
CA VAL A 735 33.31 -4.30 11.90
C VAL A 735 34.74 -4.22 11.34
N GLY A 736 35.55 -3.31 11.88
CA GLY A 736 36.89 -3.02 11.35
C GLY A 736 36.92 -2.14 10.11
N GLY A 737 35.82 -1.49 9.72
CA GLY A 737 35.75 -0.57 8.59
C GLY A 737 36.69 0.63 8.77
N ASN A 738 37.44 0.95 7.72
CA ASN A 738 38.38 2.06 7.74
C ASN A 738 37.64 3.41 7.58
N VAL A 739 38.19 4.47 8.18
CA VAL A 739 37.70 5.85 8.00
C VAL A 739 38.83 6.70 7.43
N VAL A 740 38.52 7.52 6.43
CA VAL A 740 39.47 8.47 5.82
C VAL A 740 38.96 9.89 6.03
N LEU A 741 39.82 10.82 6.45
CA LEU A 741 39.46 12.22 6.64
C LEU A 741 40.27 13.11 5.69
N GLY A 742 39.62 14.08 5.06
CA GLY A 742 40.25 15.15 4.29
C GLY A 742 40.81 14.75 2.91
N GLN A 743 40.50 13.56 2.39
CA GLN A 743 40.90 13.13 1.04
C GLN A 743 39.78 13.32 0.02
N ALA A 744 40.17 13.60 -1.23
CA ALA A 744 39.23 13.61 -2.35
C ALA A 744 38.66 12.19 -2.59
N PRO A 745 37.39 12.04 -3.00
CA PRO A 745 36.71 10.75 -3.09
C PRO A 745 37.28 9.73 -4.11
N ASP A 746 38.26 10.10 -4.93
CA ASP A 746 38.67 9.38 -6.15
C ASP A 746 40.02 8.64 -6.04
N GLN A 747 40.61 8.54 -4.85
CA GLN A 747 41.90 7.87 -4.66
C GLN A 747 41.74 6.37 -4.43
N ALA A 748 42.65 5.53 -4.95
CA ALA A 748 42.64 4.07 -4.70
C ALA A 748 42.69 3.69 -3.20
N ALA A 749 43.02 4.65 -2.32
CA ALA A 749 43.04 4.52 -0.86
C ALA A 749 41.66 4.69 -0.17
N THR A 750 40.61 5.12 -0.88
CA THR A 750 39.24 5.30 -0.33
C THR A 750 38.31 4.13 -0.64
N ALA A 751 38.77 3.10 -1.36
CA ALA A 751 37.94 1.96 -1.74
C ALA A 751 37.49 1.15 -0.52
N GLY A 752 36.20 1.20 -0.18
CA GLY A 752 35.59 0.49 0.95
C GLY A 752 35.76 1.17 2.31
N ALA A 753 36.30 2.39 2.37
CA ALA A 753 36.43 3.19 3.59
C ALA A 753 35.37 4.30 3.67
N LEU A 754 34.92 4.63 4.88
CA LEU A 754 34.08 5.80 5.12
C LEU A 754 34.92 7.07 4.95
N ASN A 755 34.74 7.77 3.83
CA ASN A 755 35.50 8.98 3.51
C ASN A 755 34.74 10.25 3.93
N LEU A 756 35.33 11.02 4.84
CA LEU A 756 34.91 12.37 5.21
C LEU A 756 35.79 13.37 4.46
N SER A 757 35.36 13.80 3.28
CA SER A 757 36.10 14.81 2.51
C SER A 757 35.95 16.20 3.16
N SER A 758 36.64 17.21 2.63
CA SER A 758 36.50 18.59 3.09
C SER A 758 35.04 19.07 3.06
N ARG A 759 34.22 18.57 2.11
CA ARG A 759 32.78 18.90 2.06
C ARG A 759 32.04 18.41 3.30
N GLU A 760 32.25 17.14 3.68
CA GLU A 760 31.59 16.58 4.86
C GLU A 760 32.08 17.27 6.14
N ILE A 761 33.37 17.58 6.23
CA ILE A 761 33.94 18.29 7.38
C ILE A 761 33.41 19.73 7.48
N ASP A 762 33.31 20.45 6.36
CA ASP A 762 32.77 21.82 6.32
C ASP A 762 31.28 21.87 6.66
N ALA A 763 30.55 20.80 6.37
CA ALA A 763 29.13 20.69 6.66
C ALA A 763 28.82 20.56 8.17
N ILE A 764 29.75 20.04 8.97
CA ILE A 764 29.61 19.97 10.43
C ILE A 764 29.74 21.39 11.00
N GLY A 765 28.65 21.93 11.54
CA GLY A 765 28.55 23.27 12.09
C GLY A 765 28.86 23.38 13.58
N SER A 766 28.53 24.53 14.15
CA SER A 766 28.75 24.85 15.56
C SER A 766 27.70 24.20 16.49
N GLY A 767 28.02 24.16 17.79
CA GLY A 767 27.07 23.80 18.86
C GLY A 767 27.26 22.39 19.42
N PHE A 768 28.08 21.56 18.78
CA PHE A 768 28.48 20.25 19.31
C PHE A 768 29.35 20.42 20.55
N SER A 769 29.05 19.65 21.60
CA SER A 769 29.93 19.54 22.78
C SER A 769 31.17 18.70 22.46
N LYS A 770 31.08 17.80 21.48
CA LYS A 770 32.15 16.94 21.00
C LYS A 770 31.82 16.33 19.64
N VAL A 771 32.83 16.12 18.79
CA VAL A 771 32.74 15.28 17.58
C VAL A 771 33.64 14.05 17.76
N VAL A 772 33.09 12.86 17.56
CA VAL A 772 33.78 11.57 17.63
C VAL A 772 33.78 10.94 16.24
N ILE A 773 34.97 10.60 15.75
CA ILE A 773 35.18 9.96 14.45
C ILE A 773 35.84 8.60 14.66
N GLY A 774 35.15 7.55 14.22
CA GLY A 774 35.57 6.16 14.38
C GLY A 774 35.03 5.51 15.66
N GLN A 775 35.60 4.37 16.00
CA GLN A 775 35.18 3.55 17.15
C GLN A 775 36.41 2.95 17.84
N ALA A 776 36.40 2.97 19.18
CA ALA A 776 37.46 2.37 19.99
C ALA A 776 37.72 0.90 19.60
N GLY A 777 38.97 0.60 19.28
CA GLY A 777 39.43 -0.76 19.00
C GLY A 777 39.12 -1.29 17.59
N GLN A 778 38.48 -0.49 16.72
CA GLN A 778 38.05 -0.94 15.39
C GLN A 778 38.54 -0.03 14.27
N GLY A 779 38.94 -0.64 13.15
CA GLY A 779 39.24 0.03 11.89
C GLY A 779 40.52 0.87 11.91
N SER A 780 41.11 1.08 10.74
CA SER A 780 42.19 2.07 10.58
C SER A 780 41.61 3.43 10.23
N ILE A 781 42.03 4.47 10.96
CA ILE A 781 41.66 5.86 10.66
C ILE A 781 42.84 6.56 9.98
N VAL A 782 42.61 7.10 8.78
CA VAL A 782 43.64 7.80 7.99
C VAL A 782 43.25 9.25 7.79
N LEU A 783 44.06 10.17 8.31
CA LEU A 783 43.90 11.59 8.08
C LEU A 783 44.80 12.00 6.91
N ALA A 784 44.25 12.69 5.92
CA ALA A 784 45.05 13.36 4.90
C ALA A 784 45.98 14.39 5.55
N ALA A 785 47.14 14.60 4.94
CA ALA A 785 48.15 15.49 5.49
C ALA A 785 47.69 16.95 5.65
N ASN A 786 46.69 17.39 4.88
CA ASN A 786 46.13 18.74 4.89
C ASN A 786 44.70 18.78 5.42
N THR A 787 44.26 17.79 6.20
CA THR A 787 42.91 17.76 6.75
C THR A 787 42.67 19.02 7.60
N ASN A 788 41.67 19.80 7.22
CA ASN A 788 41.29 20.99 7.94
C ASN A 788 39.96 20.76 8.67
N LEU A 789 40.00 20.68 10.00
CA LEU A 789 38.83 20.48 10.86
C LEU A 789 38.31 21.81 11.45
N THR A 790 38.85 22.97 11.03
CA THR A 790 38.52 24.27 11.64
C THR A 790 37.10 24.75 11.39
N SER A 791 36.39 24.13 10.44
CA SER A 791 34.95 24.35 10.25
C SER A 791 34.12 23.96 11.48
N VAL A 792 34.60 22.99 12.26
CA VAL A 792 33.94 22.49 13.48
C VAL A 792 34.29 23.39 14.68
N THR A 793 33.97 24.68 14.59
CA THR A 793 34.49 25.77 15.45
C THR A 793 34.44 25.47 16.95
N ALA A 794 35.59 25.52 17.64
CA ALA A 794 35.75 25.38 19.09
C ALA A 794 35.18 24.09 19.73
N THR A 795 34.86 23.08 18.92
CA THR A 795 34.39 21.78 19.41
C THR A 795 35.57 20.81 19.53
N PRO A 796 35.71 20.10 20.67
CA PRO A 796 36.68 19.01 20.80
C PRO A 796 36.43 17.90 19.77
N VAL A 797 37.49 17.45 19.10
CA VAL A 797 37.43 16.34 18.14
C VAL A 797 38.18 15.13 18.68
N ASP A 798 37.50 14.01 18.82
CA ASP A 798 38.09 12.72 19.14
C ASP A 798 38.12 11.83 17.91
N VAL A 799 39.31 11.38 17.54
CA VAL A 799 39.53 10.36 16.53
C VAL A 799 39.89 9.07 17.23
N VAL A 800 39.07 8.04 17.05
CA VAL A 800 39.19 6.78 17.81
C VAL A 800 39.21 5.59 16.85
N GLY A 801 40.19 4.70 16.99
CA GLY A 801 40.32 3.55 16.08
C GLY A 801 41.17 2.39 16.60
N GLN A 802 41.40 1.40 15.75
CA GLN A 802 42.45 0.39 15.96
C GLN A 802 43.83 1.00 15.70
N THR A 803 44.03 1.60 14.54
CA THR A 803 45.24 2.34 14.19
C THR A 803 44.86 3.74 13.72
N ILE A 804 45.70 4.73 13.96
CA ILE A 804 45.50 6.10 13.47
C ILE A 804 46.74 6.51 12.68
N THR A 805 46.57 7.00 11.45
CA THR A 805 47.69 7.46 10.61
C THR A 805 47.38 8.82 10.03
N ILE A 806 48.24 9.81 10.28
CA ILE A 806 48.29 11.05 9.49
C ILE A 806 49.24 10.78 8.33
N GLN A 807 48.74 10.93 7.09
CA GLN A 807 49.53 10.68 5.89
C GLN A 807 50.75 11.61 5.79
N ALA A 808 51.85 11.09 5.25
CA ALA A 808 53.07 11.86 5.10
C ALA A 808 53.00 12.89 3.95
N SER A 809 53.37 14.13 4.25
CA SER A 809 53.56 15.22 3.30
C SER A 809 54.57 16.22 3.86
N PRO A 810 55.58 16.66 3.08
CA PRO A 810 56.62 17.59 3.54
C PRO A 810 56.13 18.94 4.08
N SER A 811 54.94 19.38 3.65
CA SER A 811 54.33 20.65 4.08
C SER A 811 52.91 20.46 4.66
N GLY A 812 52.52 19.21 4.93
CA GLY A 812 51.19 18.89 5.42
C GLY A 812 51.01 19.29 6.88
N VAL A 813 49.89 19.96 7.18
CA VAL A 813 49.44 20.23 8.54
C VAL A 813 47.96 19.88 8.67
N VAL A 814 47.63 18.94 9.56
CA VAL A 814 46.26 18.74 10.04
C VAL A 814 45.93 19.89 10.98
N GLN A 815 44.85 20.62 10.71
CA GLN A 815 44.40 21.73 11.53
C GLN A 815 43.19 21.30 12.38
N ALA A 816 43.31 21.37 13.70
CA ALA A 816 42.23 21.10 14.64
C ALA A 816 41.52 22.39 15.09
N PRO A 817 40.18 22.38 15.26
CA PRO A 817 39.39 23.57 15.62
C PRO A 817 39.56 24.00 17.08
N GLY A 818 40.12 23.13 17.92
CA GLY A 818 40.27 23.27 19.36
C GLY A 818 40.97 22.03 19.91
N ALA A 819 40.51 21.48 21.04
CA ALA A 819 41.09 20.27 21.60
C ALA A 819 40.94 19.07 20.65
N ILE A 820 42.00 18.29 20.50
CA ILE A 820 41.98 17.08 19.66
C ILE A 820 42.56 15.88 20.40
N THR A 821 41.87 14.75 20.32
CA THR A 821 42.30 13.47 20.88
C THR A 821 42.46 12.47 19.74
N LEU A 822 43.64 11.88 19.59
CA LEU A 822 43.88 10.70 18.77
C LEU A 822 44.00 9.50 19.72
N GLN A 823 43.06 8.57 19.69
CA GLN A 823 43.06 7.41 20.57
C GLN A 823 43.00 6.10 19.76
N ALA A 824 44.10 5.35 19.77
CA ALA A 824 44.21 4.06 19.12
C ALA A 824 44.42 2.92 20.13
N SER A 825 44.02 1.71 19.76
CA SER A 825 44.37 0.49 20.51
C SER A 825 45.71 -0.12 20.05
N GLY A 826 46.06 0.08 18.78
CA GLY A 826 47.35 -0.19 18.17
C GLY A 826 48.07 1.12 17.83
N ASP A 827 48.89 1.11 16.78
CA ASP A 827 49.82 2.22 16.50
C ASP A 827 49.14 3.54 16.11
N VAL A 828 49.77 4.66 16.53
CA VAL A 828 49.49 6.02 16.02
C VAL A 828 50.70 6.53 15.25
N VAL A 829 50.54 6.79 13.95
CA VAL A 829 51.61 7.26 13.07
C VAL A 829 51.30 8.69 12.61
N LEU A 830 52.19 9.63 12.88
CA LEU A 830 52.08 11.02 12.44
C LEU A 830 53.11 11.28 11.33
N GLY A 831 52.70 11.08 10.07
CA GLY A 831 53.53 11.38 8.90
C GLY A 831 53.61 12.87 8.54
N SER A 832 52.69 13.67 9.07
CA SER A 832 52.63 15.13 8.90
C SER A 832 52.31 15.82 10.22
N SER A 833 52.47 17.14 10.25
CA SER A 833 52.25 17.95 11.43
C SER A 833 50.75 18.03 11.80
N LEU A 834 50.47 18.26 13.09
CA LEU A 834 49.13 18.51 13.62
C LEU A 834 49.19 19.78 14.47
N SER A 835 48.34 20.76 14.17
CA SER A 835 48.25 22.03 14.90
C SER A 835 46.82 22.31 15.32
N THR A 836 46.63 22.83 16.53
CA THR A 836 45.37 23.47 16.94
C THR A 836 45.34 24.91 16.45
N VAL A 837 44.15 25.53 16.35
CA VAL A 837 44.03 26.96 16.03
C VAL A 837 44.06 27.88 17.26
N SER A 838 43.74 27.34 18.43
CA SER A 838 43.70 27.95 19.77
C SER A 838 44.65 27.23 20.74
N ASN A 839 44.84 27.76 21.95
CA ASN A 839 45.69 27.18 23.01
C ASN A 839 45.05 25.95 23.71
N ASP A 840 44.46 25.06 22.94
CA ASP A 840 43.72 23.88 23.42
C ASP A 840 44.59 22.63 23.51
N LYS A 841 44.07 21.63 24.23
CA LYS A 841 44.79 20.38 24.51
C LYS A 841 44.91 19.48 23.27
N VAL A 842 46.12 18.98 23.01
CA VAL A 842 46.39 17.90 22.05
C VAL A 842 46.67 16.61 22.84
N THR A 843 45.94 15.55 22.55
CA THR A 843 46.11 14.24 23.20
C THR A 843 46.33 13.17 22.14
N VAL A 844 47.37 12.37 22.28
CA VAL A 844 47.71 11.25 21.40
C VAL A 844 47.97 10.03 22.29
N ILE A 845 47.09 9.05 22.24
CA ILE A 845 47.12 7.87 23.11
C ILE A 845 47.07 6.62 22.24
N SER A 846 47.99 5.70 22.49
CA SER A 846 47.94 4.32 22.05
C SER A 846 47.93 3.40 23.27
N SER A 847 46.86 2.64 23.49
CA SER A 847 46.76 1.78 24.68
C SER A 847 47.56 0.47 24.59
N GLY A 848 48.08 0.12 23.41
CA GLY A 848 48.85 -1.12 23.20
C GLY A 848 49.84 -1.09 22.03
N GLY A 849 49.97 0.03 21.32
CA GLY A 849 50.87 0.21 20.18
C GLY A 849 51.86 1.35 20.36
N ASN A 850 52.68 1.59 19.34
CA ASN A 850 53.67 2.64 19.32
C ASN A 850 53.06 3.97 18.85
N ILE A 851 53.67 5.08 19.25
CA ILE A 851 53.43 6.39 18.61
C ILE A 851 54.69 6.76 17.83
N SER A 852 54.54 7.06 16.54
CA SER A 852 55.67 7.36 15.66
C SER A 852 55.43 8.61 14.84
N MET A 853 56.22 9.65 15.09
CA MET A 853 56.27 10.88 14.30
C MET A 853 57.35 10.76 13.21
N ALA A 854 57.06 11.18 11.99
CA ALA A 854 58.07 11.24 10.94
C ALA A 854 59.03 12.43 11.14
N GLN A 855 60.22 12.35 10.56
CA GLN A 855 61.19 13.45 10.58
C GLN A 855 60.57 14.78 10.10
N GLY A 856 60.80 15.85 10.84
CA GLY A 856 60.31 17.19 10.53
C GLY A 856 58.82 17.43 10.80
N THR A 857 58.10 16.45 11.35
CA THR A 857 56.70 16.64 11.77
C THR A 857 56.61 17.35 13.11
N ARG A 858 55.52 18.09 13.30
CA ARG A 858 55.29 18.94 14.47
C ARG A 858 53.90 18.72 15.05
N LEU A 859 53.80 18.49 16.36
CA LEU A 859 52.58 18.65 17.15
C LEU A 859 52.55 20.07 17.71
N ASP A 860 51.52 20.87 17.48
CA ASP A 860 51.45 22.27 17.93
C ASP A 860 50.11 22.57 18.61
N SER A 861 50.12 22.73 19.92
CA SER A 861 48.94 23.10 20.72
C SER A 861 48.81 24.61 20.92
N ARG A 862 49.71 25.43 20.34
CA ARG A 862 49.74 26.90 20.47
C ARG A 862 49.66 27.43 21.91
N GLY A 863 50.28 26.71 22.85
CA GLY A 863 50.29 27.06 24.27
C GLY A 863 49.31 26.27 25.14
N GLY A 864 48.56 25.32 24.57
CA GLY A 864 47.78 24.33 25.32
C GLY A 864 48.62 23.13 25.76
N ASP A 865 48.03 22.25 26.56
CA ASP A 865 48.72 21.03 27.01
C ASP A 865 48.84 19.99 25.90
N VAL A 866 49.92 19.21 25.90
CA VAL A 866 50.12 18.06 25.00
C VAL A 866 50.27 16.80 25.84
N VAL A 867 49.55 15.73 25.49
CA VAL A 867 49.67 14.41 26.11
C VAL A 867 49.99 13.41 25.02
N ILE A 868 51.05 12.63 25.21
CA ILE A 868 51.50 11.56 24.31
C ILE A 868 51.71 10.32 25.16
N GLN A 869 50.97 9.25 24.89
CA GLN A 869 51.05 8.01 25.67
C GLN A 869 51.03 6.78 24.77
N GLY A 870 51.99 5.85 24.91
CA GLY A 870 52.10 4.67 24.05
C GLY A 870 53.13 3.65 24.53
N ALA A 871 53.34 2.57 23.78
CA ALA A 871 54.28 1.50 24.13
C ALA A 871 55.74 1.88 23.85
N ASN A 872 56.03 2.46 22.69
CA ASN A 872 57.30 3.15 22.39
C ASN A 872 56.96 4.43 21.62
N LEU A 873 57.76 5.47 21.82
CA LEU A 873 57.47 6.81 21.32
C LEU A 873 58.65 7.31 20.47
N SER A 874 58.41 7.57 19.19
CA SER A 874 59.33 8.32 18.33
C SER A 874 58.72 9.69 18.11
N ILE A 875 59.35 10.72 18.66
CA ILE A 875 58.79 12.08 18.81
C ILE A 875 59.54 13.03 17.89
N GLY A 876 58.82 13.78 17.06
CA GLY A 876 59.38 14.91 16.30
C GLY A 876 59.30 16.19 17.13
N THR A 877 58.89 17.31 16.53
CA THR A 877 58.77 18.57 17.30
C THR A 877 57.43 18.65 18.05
N VAL A 878 57.45 18.98 19.34
CA VAL A 878 56.27 19.24 20.17
C VAL A 878 56.25 20.69 20.69
N VAL A 879 55.30 21.41 20.11
CA VAL A 879 54.79 22.76 20.28
C VAL A 879 53.82 23.08 21.42
N ALA A 880 54.25 23.40 22.65
CA ALA A 880 53.31 23.78 23.71
C ALA A 880 53.46 25.23 24.20
N VAL A 881 53.89 26.16 23.35
CA VAL A 881 54.02 27.59 23.70
C VAL A 881 53.47 28.50 22.61
N SER A 882 53.05 29.69 22.99
CA SER A 882 52.70 30.81 22.12
C SER A 882 53.09 32.14 22.76
N SER A 883 52.82 33.25 22.07
CA SER A 883 53.05 34.60 22.62
C SER A 883 52.20 34.92 23.86
N THR A 884 51.17 34.13 24.15
CA THR A 884 50.19 34.42 25.22
C THR A 884 49.96 33.26 26.18
N ALA A 885 50.45 32.06 25.91
CA ALA A 885 50.25 30.89 26.77
C ALA A 885 51.40 29.87 26.63
N SER A 886 51.71 29.15 27.70
CA SER A 886 52.67 28.06 27.70
C SER A 886 52.11 26.87 28.50
N GLY A 887 51.93 25.74 27.82
CA GLY A 887 51.31 24.52 28.32
C GLY A 887 52.31 23.49 28.86
N ILE A 888 51.76 22.36 29.29
CA ILE A 888 52.47 21.20 29.84
C ILE A 888 52.52 20.11 28.79
N VAL A 889 53.69 19.50 28.59
CA VAL A 889 53.85 18.32 27.73
C VAL A 889 54.05 17.09 28.60
N ASN A 890 53.13 16.13 28.52
CA ASN A 890 53.22 14.83 29.15
C ASN A 890 53.57 13.77 28.10
N ILE A 891 54.70 13.09 28.26
CA ILE A 891 55.17 12.01 27.40
C ILE A 891 55.27 10.76 28.26
N ASP A 892 54.51 9.73 27.95
CA ASP A 892 54.43 8.51 28.75
C ASP A 892 54.57 7.25 27.88
N ALA A 893 55.75 6.64 27.93
CA ALA A 893 56.03 5.35 27.30
C ALA A 893 55.86 4.16 28.26
N GLY A 894 55.45 4.37 29.52
CA GLY A 894 55.48 3.36 30.56
C GLY A 894 56.89 2.77 30.73
N ASN A 895 57.08 1.52 30.30
CA ASN A 895 58.39 0.82 30.31
C ASN A 895 59.15 0.90 28.96
N GLY A 896 58.63 1.65 28.00
CA GLY A 896 59.13 1.74 26.64
C GLY A 896 60.29 2.71 26.43
N ILE A 897 60.69 2.82 25.16
CA ILE A 897 61.73 3.74 24.70
C ILE A 897 61.11 4.99 24.06
N ILE A 898 61.67 6.15 24.38
CA ILE A 898 61.38 7.45 23.80
C ILE A 898 62.60 7.90 23.00
N THR A 899 62.44 8.13 21.71
CA THR A 899 63.53 8.59 20.82
C THR A 899 63.13 9.86 20.11
N ASP A 900 64.10 10.72 19.84
CA ASP A 900 63.95 11.78 18.86
C ASP A 900 63.87 11.19 17.43
N ALA A 901 62.80 11.56 16.73
CA ALA A 901 62.55 11.18 15.35
C ALA A 901 63.38 12.00 14.37
N ASN A 902 63.68 13.27 14.71
CA ASN A 902 64.25 14.28 13.83
C ASN A 902 65.77 14.08 13.57
N GLN A 903 66.44 13.33 14.45
CA GLN A 903 67.87 12.98 14.45
C GLN A 903 68.78 14.21 14.31
N ASN A 904 68.45 15.26 15.05
CA ASN A 904 69.17 16.53 15.06
C ASN A 904 69.24 17.10 16.46
N SER A 905 70.14 18.06 16.67
CA SER A 905 70.42 18.60 17.99
C SER A 905 69.56 19.81 18.39
N THR A 906 68.40 20.03 17.77
CA THR A 906 67.49 21.17 18.05
C THR A 906 66.36 20.74 18.97
N ALA A 907 65.86 21.65 19.80
CA ALA A 907 64.80 21.32 20.76
C ALA A 907 63.54 20.74 20.08
N ASP A 908 63.25 19.48 20.39
CA ASP A 908 62.04 18.79 20.01
C ASP A 908 60.86 19.32 20.79
N VAL A 909 60.95 19.30 22.11
CA VAL A 909 59.85 19.66 22.99
C VAL A 909 60.05 21.07 23.52
N ILE A 910 59.23 22.01 23.09
CA ILE A 910 59.26 23.39 23.59
C ILE A 910 57.96 23.69 24.33
N ALA A 911 58.07 23.85 25.64
CA ALA A 911 56.95 23.86 26.59
C ALA A 911 57.33 24.61 27.88
N ARG A 912 56.35 24.94 28.72
CA ARG A 912 56.65 25.43 30.08
C ARG A 912 57.20 24.31 30.96
N VAL A 913 56.57 23.14 30.85
CA VAL A 913 56.85 21.95 31.63
C VAL A 913 56.90 20.73 30.72
N VAL A 914 57.88 19.86 30.95
CA VAL A 914 57.95 18.54 30.30
C VAL A 914 57.94 17.45 31.36
N ASN A 915 56.95 16.57 31.30
CA ASN A 915 56.85 15.36 32.11
C ASN A 915 57.14 14.17 31.21
N MET A 916 58.08 13.32 31.61
CA MET A 916 58.53 12.18 30.80
C MET A 916 58.52 10.89 31.62
N VAL A 917 57.78 9.87 31.17
CA VAL A 917 57.73 8.55 31.81
C VAL A 917 58.26 7.50 30.83
N GLY A 918 59.23 6.69 31.26
CA GLY A 918 59.92 5.69 30.42
C GLY A 918 61.43 5.93 30.27
N TYR A 919 62.07 5.28 29.31
CA TYR A 919 63.50 5.41 29.04
C TYR A 919 63.77 6.16 27.73
N GLY A 920 64.83 6.98 27.68
CA GLY A 920 65.38 7.44 26.40
C GLY A 920 66.17 6.34 25.66
N PRO A 921 66.81 6.60 24.50
CA PRO A 921 67.58 5.58 23.79
C PRO A 921 68.77 5.05 24.60
N SER A 922 69.08 3.75 24.45
CA SER A 922 70.26 3.16 25.08
C SER A 922 71.54 3.66 24.39
N ALA A 923 72.58 3.97 25.18
CA ALA A 923 73.87 4.40 24.70
C ALA A 923 74.49 3.35 23.74
N GLY A 924 74.66 3.74 22.47
CA GLY A 924 75.15 2.86 21.39
C GLY A 924 74.05 2.21 20.54
N SER A 925 72.77 2.43 20.85
CA SER A 925 71.66 2.12 19.94
C SER A 925 71.51 3.18 18.85
N SER A 926 70.78 2.88 17.78
CA SER A 926 70.60 3.78 16.62
C SER A 926 69.59 4.91 16.83
N GLY A 927 69.09 5.12 18.06
CA GLY A 927 68.10 6.16 18.37
C GLY A 927 68.76 7.42 18.94
N ASP A 928 68.22 8.59 18.60
CA ASP A 928 68.67 9.89 19.11
C ASP A 928 67.88 10.29 20.37
N VAL A 929 68.53 11.05 21.26
CA VAL A 929 67.94 11.50 22.53
C VAL A 929 67.02 12.69 22.29
N LEU A 930 65.94 12.81 23.07
CA LEU A 930 65.02 13.93 22.93
C LEU A 930 65.64 15.23 23.47
N GLU A 931 65.58 16.31 22.68
CA GLU A 931 65.94 17.65 23.15
C GLU A 931 64.70 18.43 23.62
N ALA A 932 64.80 19.16 24.73
CA ALA A 932 63.73 20.01 25.25
C ALA A 932 64.20 21.44 25.50
N ALA A 933 63.32 22.40 25.26
CA ALA A 933 63.43 23.77 25.75
C ALA A 933 62.27 24.00 26.71
N ALA A 934 62.54 23.81 28.00
CA ALA A 934 61.55 23.92 29.07
C ALA A 934 62.18 24.46 30.36
N GLU A 935 61.37 25.17 31.15
CA GLU A 935 61.81 25.72 32.43
C GLU A 935 61.90 24.64 33.52
N VAL A 936 60.94 23.72 33.48
CA VAL A 936 60.84 22.61 34.43
C VAL A 936 60.69 21.29 33.72
N VAL A 937 61.48 20.32 34.15
CA VAL A 937 61.40 18.94 33.67
C VAL A 937 61.12 18.00 34.83
N HIS A 938 60.27 17.02 34.58
CA HIS A 938 60.00 15.90 35.47
C HIS A 938 60.20 14.62 34.69
N PHE A 939 60.81 13.63 35.32
CA PHE A 939 60.85 12.30 34.74
C PHE A 939 60.62 11.22 35.77
N SER A 940 59.79 10.26 35.38
CA SER A 940 59.48 9.05 36.12
C SER A 940 60.05 7.86 35.34
N VAL A 941 61.21 7.39 35.77
CA VAL A 941 61.89 6.25 35.12
C VAL A 941 61.41 4.95 35.78
N PRO A 942 61.17 3.86 35.02
CA PRO A 942 60.69 2.61 35.59
C PRO A 942 61.63 2.01 36.65
N SER A 943 62.95 2.02 36.36
CA SER A 943 64.02 1.67 37.29
C SER A 943 65.34 2.35 36.89
N GLY A 944 66.33 2.33 37.79
CA GLY A 944 67.67 2.86 37.54
C GLY A 944 67.95 4.20 38.21
N LEU A 945 69.20 4.63 38.09
CA LEU A 945 69.79 5.82 38.69
C LEU A 945 69.82 6.96 37.68
N VAL A 946 69.27 8.13 38.02
CA VAL A 946 69.31 9.28 37.12
C VAL A 946 70.51 10.17 37.42
N VAL A 947 71.26 10.52 36.38
CA VAL A 947 72.44 11.37 36.41
C VAL A 947 72.18 12.62 35.58
N ARG A 948 72.45 13.80 36.16
CA ARG A 948 72.43 15.09 35.47
C ARG A 948 73.86 15.52 35.20
N ASP A 949 74.16 15.93 33.97
CA ASP A 949 75.48 16.39 33.51
C ASP A 949 75.30 17.69 32.71
N THR A 950 75.83 18.81 33.19
CA THR A 950 75.75 20.08 32.44
C THR A 950 76.94 20.19 31.49
N GLY A 951 76.68 20.12 30.19
CA GLY A 951 77.70 20.17 29.15
C GLY A 951 78.33 21.56 29.01
N THR A 952 79.54 21.60 28.45
CA THR A 952 80.25 22.86 28.14
C THR A 952 79.59 23.68 27.02
N ASP A 953 78.63 23.09 26.32
CA ASP A 953 77.76 23.70 25.31
C ASP A 953 76.56 24.44 25.91
N GLY A 954 76.39 24.36 27.23
CA GLY A 954 75.32 25.00 27.98
C GLY A 954 74.00 24.27 28.04
N ARG A 955 73.99 23.02 27.58
CA ARG A 955 72.86 22.11 27.69
C ARG A 955 72.97 21.24 28.93
N THR A 956 71.83 20.88 29.50
CA THR A 956 71.75 19.93 30.62
C THR A 956 71.38 18.55 30.10
N TYR A 957 72.26 17.56 30.28
CA TYR A 957 72.06 16.18 29.87
C TYR A 957 71.55 15.35 31.05
N PHE A 958 70.43 14.65 30.88
CA PHE A 958 69.94 13.66 31.83
C PHE A 958 70.17 12.25 31.27
N ARG A 959 70.75 11.37 32.07
CA ARG A 959 71.04 9.96 31.72
C ARG A 959 70.48 9.03 32.80
N VAL A 960 70.05 7.83 32.42
CA VAL A 960 69.58 6.79 33.36
C VAL A 960 70.52 5.59 33.29
N MET A 961 71.05 5.17 34.42
CA MET A 961 71.85 3.95 34.53
C MET A 961 70.98 2.86 35.17
N ASP A 962 70.65 1.83 34.40
CA ASP A 962 69.80 0.73 34.87
C ASP A 962 70.44 -0.62 34.49
N GLY A 963 70.97 -1.32 35.49
CA GLY A 963 71.79 -2.51 35.30
C GLY A 963 73.04 -2.22 34.46
N THR A 964 73.23 -2.96 33.36
CA THR A 964 74.36 -2.79 32.43
C THR A 964 74.07 -1.80 31.29
N LYS A 965 72.91 -1.14 31.30
CA LYS A 965 72.49 -0.22 30.24
C LYS A 965 72.51 1.22 30.75
N VAL A 966 73.06 2.09 29.93
CA VAL A 966 72.93 3.55 30.11
C VAL A 966 71.96 4.04 29.05
N TYR A 967 70.94 4.79 29.45
CA TYR A 967 69.99 5.44 28.58
C TYR A 967 70.24 6.95 28.58
N GLN A 968 70.21 7.57 27.41
CA GLN A 968 70.25 9.02 27.26
C GLN A 968 68.81 9.51 27.40
N GLN A 969 68.44 10.08 28.54
CA GLN A 969 67.03 10.33 28.86
C GLN A 969 66.48 11.57 28.17
N LEU A 970 67.12 12.71 28.36
CA LEU A 970 66.66 14.00 27.86
C LEU A 970 67.83 14.98 27.84
N VAL A 971 67.91 15.82 26.81
CA VAL A 971 68.84 16.95 26.75
C VAL A 971 68.02 18.24 26.83
N VAL A 972 68.32 19.14 27.76
CA VAL A 972 67.56 20.39 27.91
C VAL A 972 68.42 21.60 27.59
N ASP A 973 67.93 22.47 26.72
CA ASP A 973 68.60 23.70 26.33
C ASP A 973 68.50 24.74 27.46
N GLY A 974 69.66 25.12 28.02
CA GLY A 974 69.76 26.06 29.14
C GLY A 974 70.41 25.49 30.41
N HIS A 975 71.14 26.36 31.11
CA HIS A 975 71.88 26.01 32.33
C HIS A 975 71.02 26.03 33.61
N SER A 976 69.83 26.68 33.56
CA SER A 976 68.98 26.96 34.74
C SER A 976 67.71 26.11 34.79
N VAL A 977 67.73 24.94 34.15
CA VAL A 977 66.57 24.03 34.12
C VAL A 977 66.38 23.40 35.50
N THR A 978 65.16 23.47 36.01
CA THR A 978 64.80 22.88 37.30
C THR A 978 64.18 21.51 37.09
N ARG A 979 64.82 20.48 37.65
CA ARG A 979 64.23 19.14 37.70
C ARG A 979 63.46 18.97 39.00
N VAL A 980 62.21 18.54 38.90
CA VAL A 980 61.37 18.13 40.05
C VAL A 980 61.22 16.60 40.08
N THR A 981 60.96 16.04 41.25
CA THR A 981 60.64 14.59 41.43
C THR A 981 59.16 14.34 41.65
N GLU A 982 58.43 15.34 42.16
CA GLU A 982 56.97 15.34 42.20
C GLU A 982 56.42 15.82 40.87
N ASP A 983 55.32 15.21 40.44
CA ASP A 983 54.62 15.60 39.21
C ASP A 983 54.28 17.10 39.25
N PRO A 984 54.77 17.92 38.30
CA PRO A 984 54.42 19.32 38.15
C PRO A 984 52.91 19.60 38.14
N ASN A 985 52.08 18.68 37.65
CA ASN A 985 50.62 18.82 37.68
C ASN A 985 50.06 18.81 39.11
N VAL A 986 50.75 18.15 40.04
CA VAL A 986 50.45 18.17 41.48
C VAL A 986 51.01 19.45 42.10
N LEU A 987 52.22 19.87 41.72
CA LEU A 987 52.83 21.12 42.17
C LEU A 987 52.00 22.36 41.80
N LEU A 988 51.40 22.40 40.60
CA LEU A 988 50.54 23.50 40.13
C LEU A 988 49.25 23.70 40.95
N LYS A 989 48.85 22.68 41.74
CA LYS A 989 47.72 22.78 42.68
C LYS A 989 48.13 23.34 44.04
N LYS A 990 49.43 23.40 44.34
CA LYS A 990 49.98 23.97 45.56
C LYS A 990 50.08 25.50 45.43
N THR A 991 50.15 26.20 46.56
CA THR A 991 50.33 27.66 46.61
C THR A 991 51.74 28.05 46.15
N ASP A 992 51.94 29.29 45.68
CA ASP A 992 53.27 29.81 45.30
C ASP A 992 54.31 29.62 46.42
N ALA A 993 53.89 29.76 47.69
CA ALA A 993 54.75 29.53 48.85
C ALA A 993 55.16 28.06 48.99
N GLU A 994 54.26 27.12 48.74
CA GLU A 994 54.54 25.68 48.75
C GLU A 994 55.38 25.25 47.54
N ILE A 995 55.21 25.88 46.38
CA ILE A 995 55.99 25.64 45.16
C ILE A 995 57.44 26.15 45.33
N VAL A 996 57.62 27.36 45.87
CA VAL A 996 58.95 27.88 46.23
C VAL A 996 59.58 27.05 47.35
N ALA A 997 58.81 26.62 48.35
CA ALA A 997 59.29 25.74 49.41
C ALA A 997 59.67 24.34 48.90
N ALA A 998 59.06 23.88 47.80
CA ALA A 998 59.46 22.67 47.10
C ALA A 998 60.76 22.82 46.31
N GLY A 999 61.34 24.03 46.23
CA GLY A 999 62.64 24.31 45.61
C GLY A 999 62.58 24.88 44.20
N VAL A 1000 61.38 25.21 43.69
CA VAL A 1000 61.24 25.90 42.38
C VAL A 1000 61.73 27.35 42.52
N PRO A 1001 62.56 27.87 41.61
CA PRO A 1001 63.09 29.23 41.68
C PRO A 1001 61.98 30.29 41.79
N SER A 1002 62.19 31.30 42.65
CA SER A 1002 61.22 32.40 42.89
C SER A 1002 60.93 33.28 41.67
N ASN A 1003 61.73 33.15 40.62
CA ASN A 1003 61.56 33.78 39.31
C ASN A 1003 60.98 32.84 38.23
N SER A 1004 60.57 31.62 38.60
CA SER A 1004 59.95 30.67 37.68
C SER A 1004 58.60 31.16 37.18
N THR A 1005 58.28 30.89 35.90
CA THR A 1005 56.96 31.19 35.34
C THR A 1005 55.85 30.25 35.86
N LEU A 1006 56.19 29.26 36.69
CA LEU A 1006 55.23 28.41 37.40
C LEU A 1006 54.50 29.13 38.55
N LEU A 1007 55.02 30.28 39.01
CA LEU A 1007 54.43 31.07 40.08
C LEU A 1007 53.35 31.99 39.52
N ARG A 1008 52.26 32.19 40.26
CA ARG A 1008 51.06 32.88 39.77
C ARG A 1008 51.26 34.39 39.50
N ASN A 1009 52.44 34.96 39.75
CA ASN A 1009 52.69 36.39 39.53
C ASN A 1009 54.17 36.75 39.22
N PRO A 1010 54.62 36.71 37.96
CA PRO A 1010 55.94 37.22 37.59
C PRO A 1010 55.85 38.72 37.25
N THR A 1011 56.63 39.57 37.94
CA THR A 1011 56.82 40.96 37.50
C THR A 1011 57.78 40.95 36.29
N PRO A 1012 57.46 41.58 35.14
CA PRO A 1012 58.24 41.43 33.91
C PRO A 1012 59.51 42.30 33.91
N THR A 1013 60.59 41.80 33.31
CA THR A 1013 61.69 42.64 32.79
C THR A 1013 61.78 42.48 31.26
N PRO A 1014 62.11 43.56 30.51
CA PRO A 1014 62.10 43.53 29.06
C PRO A 1014 63.42 42.97 28.53
N SER A 1015 63.38 41.97 27.65
CA SER A 1015 64.49 41.70 26.74
C SER A 1015 63.99 41.66 25.30
N THR A 1016 64.51 42.61 24.54
CA THR A 1016 64.39 42.80 23.11
C THR A 1016 64.78 41.58 22.28
N ALA A 1017 63.97 41.30 21.26
CA ALA A 1017 64.36 41.11 19.84
C ALA A 1017 63.86 39.82 19.15
N VAL A 1018 62.91 40.05 18.24
CA VAL A 1018 62.80 39.51 16.87
C VAL A 1018 62.40 38.03 16.69
N LEU A 1019 61.14 37.85 16.29
CA LEU A 1019 60.56 36.63 15.73
C LEU A 1019 60.22 36.86 14.24
N PHE A 1020 60.66 35.91 13.40
CA PHE A 1020 60.36 35.62 11.98
C PHE A 1020 60.94 36.52 10.86
N ALA A 1021 61.79 35.95 9.99
CA ALA A 1021 61.43 35.47 8.64
C ALA A 1021 62.64 34.92 7.84
N PRO A 1022 62.43 33.98 6.89
CA PRO A 1022 63.48 33.32 6.10
C PRO A 1022 63.76 34.06 4.79
N THR A 1023 65.01 34.04 4.27
CA THR A 1023 65.33 33.97 2.83
C THR A 1023 66.85 33.89 2.64
N ALA A 1024 67.27 32.89 1.87
CA ALA A 1024 68.66 32.62 1.55
C ALA A 1024 69.21 33.57 0.46
N SER A 1025 70.45 34.01 0.63
CA SER A 1025 71.36 34.31 -0.48
C SER A 1025 72.82 34.02 -0.07
N LEU A 1026 73.50 33.27 -0.95
CA LEU A 1026 74.89 32.77 -0.97
C LEU A 1026 75.97 33.89 -0.85
N PRO A 1027 77.31 33.67 -0.92
CA PRO A 1027 78.17 32.46 -0.80
C PRO A 1027 79.43 32.63 0.13
N ILE A 1028 80.08 31.49 0.41
CA ILE A 1028 81.55 31.20 0.54
C ILE A 1028 82.46 32.27 1.19
N PHE A 1029 83.18 31.88 2.27
CA PHE A 1029 84.66 32.00 2.31
C PHE A 1029 85.32 30.97 3.25
N THR A 1030 86.49 30.58 2.79
CA THR A 1030 87.43 29.52 3.15
C THR A 1030 88.28 29.79 4.39
N SER A 1031 88.60 28.75 5.18
CA SER A 1031 89.98 28.34 5.58
C SER A 1031 89.89 27.25 6.68
N THR A 1032 90.14 25.98 6.38
CA THR A 1032 91.41 25.25 6.64
C THR A 1032 91.96 25.37 8.07
N THR A 1033 91.63 24.40 8.93
CA THR A 1033 92.59 23.44 9.52
C THR A 1033 91.82 22.33 10.24
N ALA A 1034 91.85 21.13 9.68
CA ALA A 1034 91.35 19.91 10.29
C ALA A 1034 92.54 19.06 10.78
N ALA A 1035 92.53 18.72 12.06
CA ALA A 1035 93.13 17.54 12.65
C ALA A 1035 92.28 17.21 13.88
N SER A 1036 91.89 16.00 14.21
CA SER A 1036 91.86 14.71 13.51
C SER A 1036 91.10 13.79 14.49
N ARG A 1037 90.23 12.95 13.94
CA ARG A 1037 89.85 11.61 14.46
C ARG A 1037 89.25 11.52 15.87
N TYR A 1038 88.00 11.08 15.92
CA TYR A 1038 87.64 9.82 16.57
C TYR A 1038 86.38 9.26 15.89
N LEU A 1039 86.59 8.39 14.90
CA LEU A 1039 85.55 7.54 14.32
C LEU A 1039 85.51 6.26 15.15
N GLY A 1040 84.35 5.99 15.75
CA GLY A 1040 83.99 4.63 16.10
C GLY A 1040 83.63 3.85 14.85
N THR A 1041 84.13 2.64 14.74
CA THR A 1041 83.35 1.46 14.35
C THR A 1041 84.03 0.26 14.98
N VAL A 1042 83.28 -0.73 15.45
CA VAL A 1042 83.36 -2.12 14.97
C VAL A 1042 82.29 -2.96 15.67
N SER A 1043 81.61 -3.75 14.84
CA SER A 1043 80.78 -4.90 15.19
C SER A 1043 81.59 -6.19 15.38
N THR A 1044 81.18 -6.98 16.37
CA THR A 1044 81.17 -8.45 16.49
C THR A 1044 82.47 -9.29 16.51
N ALA A 1045 82.63 -9.95 17.68
CA ALA A 1045 82.91 -11.38 17.93
C ALA A 1045 84.25 -12.01 17.46
N GLN A 1046 85.14 -12.32 18.40
CA GLN A 1046 85.42 -13.69 18.86
C GLN A 1046 86.47 -13.71 19.99
N ALA A 1047 86.20 -14.55 21.00
CA ALA A 1047 87.13 -15.22 21.92
C ALA A 1047 88.06 -14.38 22.83
N LEU A 1048 87.75 -14.47 24.13
CA LEU A 1048 88.67 -14.63 25.27
C LEU A 1048 90.18 -14.65 24.96
N GLN A 1049 90.93 -13.69 25.50
CA GLN A 1049 92.16 -13.84 26.32
C GLN A 1049 93.08 -12.61 26.17
N GLY A 1050 93.44 -12.00 27.30
CA GLY A 1050 94.68 -11.24 27.47
C GLY A 1050 94.58 -9.72 27.30
N ASP A 1051 94.69 -9.04 28.45
CA ASP A 1051 95.44 -7.81 28.75
C ASP A 1051 95.63 -6.77 27.63
N VAL A 1052 95.08 -5.57 27.89
CA VAL A 1052 95.38 -4.35 27.13
C VAL A 1052 96.69 -3.76 27.64
N LEU A 1053 97.75 -3.98 26.86
CA LEU A 1053 99.03 -3.29 26.98
C LEU A 1053 98.86 -1.78 26.69
N LEU A 1054 99.00 -0.93 27.70
CA LEU A 1054 99.17 0.52 27.54
C LEU A 1054 100.62 0.81 27.12
N GLN A 1055 100.86 1.08 25.84
CA GLN A 1055 102.15 1.61 25.37
C GLN A 1055 102.18 3.14 25.47
N GLY A 1056 103.14 3.65 26.25
CA GLY A 1056 103.62 5.03 26.17
C GLY A 1056 103.30 5.92 27.37
N ILE A 1057 103.72 5.53 28.58
CA ILE A 1057 103.83 6.45 29.72
C ILE A 1057 105.29 6.40 30.21
N ASP A 1058 105.96 7.56 30.17
CA ASP A 1058 107.29 7.78 30.72
C ASP A 1058 107.17 7.94 32.25
N LEU A 1059 107.77 7.02 33.01
CA LEU A 1059 107.51 6.78 34.44
C LEU A 1059 108.50 7.51 35.38
N ASN A 1060 108.96 8.72 35.06
CA ASN A 1060 110.00 9.39 35.86
C ASN A 1060 109.60 10.67 36.59
N THR A 1061 108.32 10.85 36.90
CA THR A 1061 107.86 11.91 37.82
C THR A 1061 106.79 11.39 38.78
N SER A 1062 107.08 11.52 40.09
CA SER A 1062 106.18 11.58 41.26
C SER A 1062 104.79 10.94 41.15
N VAL A 1063 104.56 9.92 41.99
CA VAL A 1063 103.43 8.97 42.04
C VAL A 1063 102.07 9.59 42.46
N ASP A 1064 101.84 10.88 42.25
CA ASP A 1064 100.62 11.57 42.72
C ASP A 1064 99.75 12.17 41.59
N ASP A 1065 100.14 11.97 40.32
CA ASP A 1065 99.53 12.71 39.20
C ASP A 1065 98.65 11.87 38.25
N LEU A 1066 98.49 10.56 38.50
CA LEU A 1066 97.61 9.71 37.68
C LEU A 1066 96.12 9.83 38.03
N LEU A 1067 95.78 10.42 39.19
CA LEU A 1067 94.41 10.65 39.67
C LEU A 1067 94.16 12.10 40.12
N SER A 1068 95.09 13.03 39.86
CA SER A 1068 94.95 14.42 40.29
C SER A 1068 93.90 15.17 39.46
N SER A 1069 93.16 16.07 40.10
CA SER A 1069 92.05 16.85 39.55
C SER A 1069 92.39 17.69 38.31
N ASN A 1070 93.68 17.90 38.02
CA ASN A 1070 94.16 18.77 36.96
C ASN A 1070 94.40 18.04 35.62
N SER A 1071 94.55 16.71 35.61
CA SER A 1071 95.02 15.98 34.42
C SER A 1071 93.89 15.42 33.53
N TYR A 1072 92.68 15.24 34.08
CA TYR A 1072 91.52 14.72 33.33
C TYR A 1072 90.26 15.59 33.48
N GLY A 1073 90.34 16.72 34.17
CA GLY A 1073 89.17 17.55 34.50
C GLY A 1073 88.10 16.79 35.29
N LEU A 1074 88.46 15.68 35.93
CA LEU A 1074 87.52 14.77 36.59
C LEU A 1074 86.76 15.48 37.72
N ALA A 1075 87.43 16.37 38.47
CA ALA A 1075 86.80 17.17 39.53
C ALA A 1075 85.80 18.21 38.98
N ASN A 1076 86.12 18.96 37.93
CA ASN A 1076 85.17 19.87 37.28
C ASN A 1076 83.98 19.11 36.65
N ARG A 1077 84.23 17.92 36.10
CA ARG A 1077 83.18 17.07 35.50
C ARG A 1077 82.31 16.39 36.57
N LEU A 1078 82.86 16.05 37.73
CA LEU A 1078 82.12 15.53 38.90
C LEU A 1078 81.35 16.64 39.65
N GLU A 1079 81.86 17.88 39.73
CA GLU A 1079 81.10 19.03 40.24
C GLU A 1079 79.90 19.41 39.34
N GLN A 1080 80.00 19.11 38.04
CA GLN A 1080 78.92 19.33 37.07
C GLN A 1080 78.00 18.11 36.89
N SER A 1081 78.34 16.96 37.48
CA SER A 1081 77.60 15.70 37.37
C SER A 1081 76.95 15.31 38.70
N TYR A 1082 75.62 15.42 38.79
CA TYR A 1082 74.88 15.07 40.01
C TYR A 1082 74.26 13.68 39.86
N VAL A 1083 74.61 12.80 40.80
CA VAL A 1083 73.93 11.51 40.99
C VAL A 1083 72.68 11.78 41.81
N LEU A 1084 71.50 11.66 41.20
CA LEU A 1084 70.26 12.10 41.83
C LEU A 1084 69.62 11.01 42.72
N GLY A 1085 70.07 9.74 42.66
CA GLY A 1085 69.57 8.61 43.47
C GLY A 1085 68.55 7.70 42.75
N THR A 1086 67.96 6.72 43.43
CA THR A 1086 66.78 5.99 42.90
C THR A 1086 65.53 6.87 43.06
N PRO A 1087 64.52 6.84 42.16
CA PRO A 1087 63.41 7.80 42.15
C PRO A 1087 62.67 7.98 43.49
N GLY A 1088 62.59 6.96 44.34
CA GLY A 1088 61.93 7.01 45.65
C GLY A 1088 62.76 7.65 46.78
N GLU A 1089 64.04 7.93 46.54
CA GLU A 1089 65.00 8.42 47.56
C GLU A 1089 65.53 9.84 47.25
N GLN A 1090 65.03 10.47 46.19
CA GLN A 1090 65.53 11.78 45.74
C GLN A 1090 64.71 12.95 46.31
N PRO A 1091 65.33 14.11 46.63
CA PRO A 1091 64.61 15.29 47.11
C PRO A 1091 63.67 15.89 46.04
N LEU A 1092 62.65 16.64 46.50
CA LEU A 1092 61.56 17.20 45.68
C LEU A 1092 62.02 18.03 44.46
N VAL A 1093 63.16 18.71 44.57
CA VAL A 1093 63.84 19.46 43.49
C VAL A 1093 65.35 19.27 43.60
N SER A 1094 66.05 19.15 42.47
CA SER A 1094 67.51 19.32 42.43
C SER A 1094 67.85 20.81 42.31
N GLY A 1095 68.03 21.47 43.45
CA GLY A 1095 68.52 22.84 43.58
C GLY A 1095 69.64 22.87 44.63
N LEU A 1096 70.63 23.72 44.42
CA LEU A 1096 72.01 23.68 44.92
C LEU A 1096 72.24 23.58 46.45
N ASP A 1097 71.21 23.60 47.31
CA ASP A 1097 71.41 24.03 48.69
C ASP A 1097 71.33 22.93 49.77
N THR A 1098 71.07 21.65 49.43
CA THR A 1098 70.84 20.62 50.49
C THR A 1098 71.53 19.26 50.36
N PHE A 1099 72.38 19.02 49.35
CA PHE A 1099 73.17 17.78 49.37
C PHE A 1099 74.42 17.92 50.25
N SER A 1100 74.42 17.23 51.38
CA SER A 1100 75.63 16.88 52.12
C SER A 1100 76.57 16.13 51.18
N GLN A 1101 77.81 16.60 51.04
CA GLN A 1101 78.88 15.84 50.39
C GLN A 1101 79.23 14.63 51.26
N ASP A 1102 78.48 13.53 51.14
CA ASP A 1102 78.98 12.25 51.62
C ASP A 1102 79.87 11.62 50.53
N THR A 1103 81.06 11.21 50.94
CA THR A 1103 82.06 10.53 50.10
C THR A 1103 81.48 9.23 49.54
N PHE A 1104 81.42 9.13 48.21
CA PHE A 1104 81.03 7.89 47.52
C PHE A 1104 82.24 6.95 47.43
N GLU A 1105 82.24 5.87 48.19
CA GLU A 1105 83.17 4.76 47.99
C GLU A 1105 82.64 3.86 46.88
N TYR A 1106 83.34 3.80 45.74
CA TYR A 1106 83.11 2.75 44.75
C TYR A 1106 84.17 1.67 44.93
N TRP A 1107 83.76 0.41 44.83
CA TRP A 1107 84.65 -0.73 44.86
C TRP A 1107 84.53 -1.47 43.53
N VAL A 1108 85.67 -1.79 42.93
CA VAL A 1108 85.76 -2.60 41.70
C VAL A 1108 85.96 -4.05 42.13
N ASP A 1109 84.99 -4.92 41.86
CA ASP A 1109 85.08 -6.34 42.26
C ASP A 1109 86.21 -7.10 41.55
N THR A 1110 86.64 -6.62 40.37
CA THR A 1110 87.85 -7.10 39.69
C THR A 1110 88.48 -5.99 38.86
N LEU A 1111 89.63 -5.50 39.31
CA LEU A 1111 90.52 -4.64 38.54
C LEU A 1111 91.58 -5.53 37.90
N SER A 1112 91.45 -5.81 36.60
CA SER A 1112 92.50 -6.45 35.81
C SER A 1112 93.35 -5.35 35.18
N LEU A 1113 94.63 -5.28 35.58
CA LEU A 1113 95.64 -4.39 35.01
C LEU A 1113 96.20 -4.97 33.71
#